data_AF-A0AAU4BAF6-F1
#
_entry.id   AF-A0AAU4BAF6-F1
#
_cell.length_a   1.000
_cell.length_b   1.000
_cell.length_c   1.000
_cell.angle_alpha   90.00
_cell.angle_beta   90.00
_cell.angle_gamma   90.00
#
_symmetry.space_group_name_H-M   'P 1'
#
loop_
_entity.id
_entity.type
_entity.pdbx_description
1 polymer ?
#
loop_
_entity_poly.entity_id
_entity_poly.type
_entity_poly.pdbx_seq_one_letter_code
_entity_poly.pdbx_strand_id
1 'polypeptide(L)'
;MTGQNDRIAEIEGEVIAFARRMAPPGWRRIDLHCIATVAVNDVAVTVLTGDDKTVTAETVPPELTALLMDLRRAHYLSEQGTWFSMVAIIEPESARPLYNYDFDPLWDPPIPVDCWRRDQIVLPRDGANVPGWLRDRMDGREPPAEPPAAPEGEGAGVAAMNPVEQMELLSNQVTVVIADHAPPLWRTISGYYQAVGGHVEFPAMTCHRADGAVTPWTAPAATAALLDRLRAGTHAFQGSTWCRIDFEVVYEDGDVRCRASFRHDDEPHWDVEPSSADVRRELERFPRDEVPEWMTDRLGGRAQPATVADVPVPPAGGLRRARIFDHAGPDGARPAVSRPPVPPDELERVTEYLRDGAIVMAARSNAPDRLDSSRGAVVPLTFHTDGTWVWSGAVAYYLSEHGVAPEADLVAHIRANGFQVPAVDEDTMNAANASVTGQAVPERVLAEPEPVDWTNALQHRLDQLRVDRAAYRINDTAEGVWCLLTEEDRWSVFQMRDGARRKEITFDDTEQAAAHLLGRLLIDPRYTVQDGPFEPLRGEPPLTLLRDRHVMELSAGTEVDRYGGSEGNVTYAARTPYPRRSLPREWQDRPYHVYRLQEPVETLTGTAVPWFGQPGGGTAHVFRRSIAELLAAGVLVEVDVRKGD
;
A
#
# COMPACT_ATOMS: atom_id res chain seq x y z
N MET A 1 -12.51 -25.09 4.37
CA MET A 1 -12.77 -23.65 4.17
C MET A 1 -13.80 -23.36 3.07
N THR A 2 -13.93 -24.19 2.01
CA THR A 2 -14.96 -23.98 0.96
C THR A 2 -16.41 -24.05 1.47
N GLY A 3 -16.74 -25.03 2.33
CA GLY A 3 -18.13 -25.23 2.77
C GLY A 3 -18.75 -24.14 3.64
N GLN A 4 -17.97 -23.30 4.34
CA GLN A 4 -18.52 -22.22 5.17
C GLN A 4 -18.97 -21.03 4.31
N ASN A 5 -18.15 -20.63 3.34
CA ASN A 5 -18.49 -19.55 2.41
C ASN A 5 -19.68 -19.93 1.52
N ASP A 6 -19.73 -21.19 1.07
CA ASP A 6 -20.87 -21.70 0.29
C ASP A 6 -22.17 -21.65 1.14
N ARG A 7 -22.08 -22.02 2.42
CA ARG A 7 -23.22 -21.96 3.34
C ARG A 7 -23.67 -20.53 3.63
N ILE A 8 -22.72 -19.59 3.78
CA ILE A 8 -23.03 -18.16 3.93
C ILE A 8 -23.79 -17.66 2.70
N ALA A 9 -23.26 -17.90 1.50
CA ALA A 9 -23.87 -17.45 0.25
C ALA A 9 -25.28 -18.06 0.03
N GLU A 10 -25.47 -19.33 0.43
CA GLU A 10 -26.78 -19.99 0.40
C GLU A 10 -27.80 -19.29 1.30
N ILE A 11 -27.48 -19.10 2.60
CA ILE A 11 -28.40 -18.48 3.55
C ILE A 11 -28.64 -17.00 3.18
N GLU A 12 -27.61 -16.28 2.74
CA GLU A 12 -27.73 -14.91 2.26
C GLU A 12 -28.72 -14.81 1.07
N GLY A 13 -28.59 -15.73 0.10
CA GLY A 13 -29.53 -15.84 -1.01
C GLY A 13 -30.97 -16.12 -0.54
N GLU A 14 -31.16 -16.95 0.49
CA GLU A 14 -32.46 -17.21 1.09
C GLU A 14 -33.06 -15.97 1.77
N VAL A 15 -32.25 -15.23 2.54
CA VAL A 15 -32.64 -13.95 3.18
C VAL A 15 -33.11 -12.94 2.11
N ILE A 16 -32.30 -12.73 1.07
CA ILE A 16 -32.62 -11.79 -0.02
C ILE A 16 -33.89 -12.23 -0.76
N ALA A 17 -34.01 -13.51 -1.08
CA ALA A 17 -35.20 -14.04 -1.74
C ALA A 17 -36.46 -13.91 -0.86
N PHE A 18 -36.32 -14.08 0.46
CA PHE A 18 -37.42 -13.91 1.41
C PHE A 18 -37.87 -12.45 1.47
N ALA A 19 -36.93 -11.51 1.62
CA ALA A 19 -37.21 -10.08 1.62
C ALA A 19 -37.94 -9.65 0.32
N ARG A 20 -37.48 -10.12 -0.85
CA ARG A 20 -38.13 -9.85 -2.15
C ARG A 20 -39.58 -10.35 -2.22
N ARG A 21 -39.89 -11.52 -1.62
CA ARG A 21 -41.25 -12.07 -1.59
C ARG A 21 -42.19 -11.30 -0.67
N MET A 22 -41.66 -10.68 0.39
CA MET A 22 -42.45 -9.85 1.30
C MET A 22 -42.85 -8.51 0.68
N ALA A 23 -42.09 -8.03 -0.30
CA ALA A 23 -42.29 -6.70 -0.85
C ALA A 23 -43.58 -6.61 -1.69
N PRO A 24 -44.33 -5.48 -1.60
CA PRO A 24 -45.54 -5.27 -2.38
C PRO A 24 -45.26 -5.24 -3.89
N PRO A 25 -46.25 -5.56 -4.75
CA PRO A 25 -46.08 -5.53 -6.19
C PRO A 25 -45.54 -4.17 -6.69
N GLY A 26 -44.56 -4.22 -7.58
CA GLY A 26 -43.95 -3.02 -8.18
C GLY A 26 -42.96 -2.29 -7.27
N TRP A 27 -42.50 -2.88 -6.17
CA TRP A 27 -41.43 -2.34 -5.32
C TRP A 27 -40.16 -2.01 -6.14
N ARG A 28 -39.40 -1.01 -5.67
CA ARG A 28 -38.17 -0.53 -6.32
C ARG A 28 -36.91 -0.82 -5.50
N ARG A 29 -36.99 -0.71 -4.17
CA ARG A 29 -35.87 -0.96 -3.27
C ARG A 29 -36.37 -1.45 -1.92
N ILE A 30 -35.61 -2.34 -1.29
CA ILE A 30 -35.82 -2.83 0.08
C ILE A 30 -34.52 -2.59 0.84
N ASP A 31 -34.61 -1.91 1.97
CA ASP A 31 -33.52 -1.80 2.93
C ASP A 31 -33.86 -2.69 4.13
N LEU A 32 -33.07 -3.74 4.30
CA LEU A 32 -33.13 -4.65 5.43
C LEU A 32 -32.00 -4.28 6.38
N HIS A 33 -32.33 -3.98 7.63
CA HIS A 33 -31.33 -3.77 8.70
C HIS A 33 -31.59 -4.76 9.82
N CYS A 34 -30.53 -5.41 10.29
CA CYS A 34 -30.58 -6.32 11.41
C CYS A 34 -29.45 -5.98 12.39
N ILE A 35 -29.80 -5.72 13.64
CA ILE A 35 -28.86 -5.64 14.75
C ILE A 35 -29.13 -6.84 15.66
N ALA A 36 -28.09 -7.56 16.09
CA ALA A 36 -28.31 -8.78 16.85
C ALA A 36 -27.21 -9.16 17.83
N THR A 37 -27.67 -9.74 18.93
CA THR A 37 -26.92 -10.66 19.80
C THR A 37 -27.61 -12.03 19.74
N VAL A 38 -27.03 -13.05 20.38
CA VAL A 38 -27.70 -14.34 20.57
C VAL A 38 -28.95 -14.26 21.44
N ALA A 39 -29.13 -13.19 22.22
CA ALA A 39 -30.22 -13.04 23.18
C ALA A 39 -31.38 -12.17 22.67
N VAL A 40 -31.05 -11.13 21.90
CA VAL A 40 -31.98 -10.13 21.39
C VAL A 40 -31.54 -9.69 20.00
N ASN A 41 -32.50 -9.46 19.13
CA ASN A 41 -32.31 -8.89 17.79
C ASN A 41 -33.37 -7.81 17.55
N ASP A 42 -33.01 -6.86 16.68
CA ASP A 42 -33.92 -5.91 16.07
C ASP A 42 -33.77 -6.02 14.55
N VAL A 43 -34.90 -6.09 13.85
CA VAL A 43 -34.94 -6.26 12.39
C VAL A 43 -35.92 -5.26 11.83
N ALA A 44 -35.43 -4.39 10.95
CA ALA A 44 -36.23 -3.41 10.23
C ALA A 44 -36.22 -3.72 8.73
N VAL A 45 -37.39 -3.69 8.11
CA VAL A 45 -37.54 -3.83 6.65
C VAL A 45 -38.27 -2.60 6.15
N THR A 46 -37.58 -1.78 5.36
CA THR A 46 -38.16 -0.59 4.73
C THR A 46 -38.21 -0.77 3.23
N VAL A 47 -39.37 -0.57 2.63
CA VAL A 47 -39.60 -0.74 1.19
C VAL A 47 -39.95 0.60 0.55
N LEU A 48 -39.28 0.90 -0.55
CA LEU A 48 -39.69 1.92 -1.51
C LEU A 48 -40.56 1.28 -2.58
N THR A 49 -41.82 1.68 -2.62
CA THR A 49 -42.81 1.14 -3.55
C THR A 49 -42.66 1.76 -4.94
N GLY A 50 -43.38 1.20 -5.92
CA GLY A 50 -43.44 1.72 -7.29
C GLY A 50 -44.15 3.07 -7.42
N ASP A 51 -44.94 3.47 -6.42
CA ASP A 51 -45.60 4.77 -6.32
C ASP A 51 -44.84 5.75 -5.41
N ASP A 52 -43.54 5.55 -5.23
CA ASP A 52 -42.61 6.40 -4.48
C ASP A 52 -42.97 6.58 -2.99
N LYS A 53 -43.73 5.62 -2.42
CA LYS A 53 -44.03 5.60 -0.99
C LYS A 53 -43.01 4.76 -0.24
N THR A 54 -42.63 5.26 0.93
CA THR A 54 -41.80 4.55 1.89
C THR A 54 -42.70 3.81 2.87
N VAL A 55 -42.54 2.49 2.97
CA VAL A 55 -43.30 1.62 3.88
C VAL A 55 -42.32 0.83 4.73
N THR A 56 -42.34 1.05 6.05
CA THR A 56 -41.59 0.22 7.01
C THR A 56 -42.52 -0.85 7.56
N ALA A 57 -42.07 -2.11 7.57
CA ALA A 57 -42.85 -3.22 8.09
C ALA A 57 -43.09 -3.05 9.60
N GLU A 58 -44.35 -3.08 10.03
CA GLU A 58 -44.71 -3.01 11.46
C GLU A 58 -44.23 -4.24 12.23
N THR A 59 -44.20 -5.40 11.57
CA THR A 59 -43.70 -6.66 12.14
C THR A 59 -42.89 -7.41 11.09
N VAL A 60 -41.81 -8.07 11.54
CA VAL A 60 -40.98 -8.91 10.69
C VAL A 60 -41.34 -10.38 10.93
N PRO A 61 -41.58 -11.19 9.86
CA PRO A 61 -41.87 -12.61 10.00
C PRO A 61 -40.75 -13.35 10.74
N PRO A 62 -41.08 -14.24 11.72
CA PRO A 62 -40.09 -15.00 12.47
C PRO A 62 -39.15 -15.82 11.60
N GLU A 63 -39.59 -16.25 10.41
CA GLU A 63 -38.79 -16.99 9.44
C GLU A 63 -37.62 -16.15 8.90
N LEU A 64 -37.84 -14.85 8.63
CA LEU A 64 -36.77 -13.95 8.19
C LEU A 64 -35.76 -13.74 9.32
N THR A 65 -36.24 -13.52 10.55
CA THR A 65 -35.39 -13.41 11.73
C THR A 65 -34.58 -14.69 11.95
N ALA A 66 -35.19 -15.86 11.79
CA ALA A 66 -34.49 -17.15 11.91
C ALA A 66 -33.36 -17.29 10.88
N LEU A 67 -33.62 -16.95 9.61
CA LEU A 67 -32.61 -16.96 8.55
C LEU A 67 -31.45 -16.00 8.86
N LEU A 68 -31.74 -14.80 9.35
CA LEU A 68 -30.71 -13.84 9.77
C LEU A 68 -29.86 -14.38 10.93
N MET A 69 -30.46 -15.08 11.90
CA MET A 69 -29.71 -15.69 13.00
C MET A 69 -28.89 -16.91 12.54
N ASP A 70 -29.37 -17.68 11.56
CA ASP A 70 -28.60 -18.73 10.91
C ASP A 70 -27.42 -18.14 10.14
N LEU A 71 -27.63 -17.05 9.40
CA LEU A 71 -26.57 -16.32 8.70
C LEU A 71 -25.52 -15.82 9.70
N ARG A 72 -25.95 -15.22 10.81
CA ARG A 72 -25.05 -14.76 11.87
C ARG A 72 -24.19 -15.88 12.42
N ARG A 73 -24.77 -17.06 12.64
CA ARG A 73 -24.02 -18.26 13.08
C ARG A 73 -23.07 -18.78 12.01
N ALA A 74 -23.46 -18.74 10.74
CA ALA A 74 -22.61 -19.17 9.63
C ALA A 74 -21.38 -18.26 9.44
N HIS A 75 -21.51 -16.96 9.73
CA HIS A 75 -20.42 -15.99 9.71
C HIS A 75 -19.46 -16.11 10.90
N TYR A 76 -19.77 -16.92 11.91
CA TYR A 76 -18.90 -17.05 13.07
C TYR A 76 -17.56 -17.69 12.71
N LEU A 77 -16.48 -17.03 13.10
CA LEU A 77 -15.13 -17.55 13.07
C LEU A 77 -14.61 -17.64 14.52
N SER A 78 -14.05 -18.80 14.87
CA SER A 78 -13.47 -19.02 16.20
C SER A 78 -12.51 -17.89 16.56
N GLU A 79 -12.66 -17.33 17.76
CA GLU A 79 -11.81 -16.26 18.32
C GLU A 79 -11.91 -14.88 17.62
N GLN A 80 -12.56 -14.79 16.45
CA GLN A 80 -12.82 -13.53 15.73
C GLN A 80 -14.27 -13.04 15.91
N GLY A 81 -15.21 -13.96 16.19
CA GLY A 81 -16.62 -13.65 16.36
C GLY A 81 -17.40 -13.60 15.05
N THR A 82 -18.51 -12.88 15.08
CA THR A 82 -19.40 -12.64 13.94
C THR A 82 -19.81 -11.16 13.89
N TRP A 83 -20.65 -10.77 12.94
CA TRP A 83 -21.13 -9.39 12.81
C TRP A 83 -22.07 -8.99 13.97
N PHE A 84 -22.10 -7.70 14.28
CA PHE A 84 -23.02 -7.08 15.25
C PHE A 84 -24.30 -6.58 14.57
N SER A 85 -24.16 -6.10 13.35
CA SER A 85 -25.25 -5.66 12.50
C SER A 85 -24.98 -5.95 11.03
N MET A 86 -26.06 -5.99 10.26
CA MET A 86 -26.07 -6.24 8.83
C MET A 86 -27.08 -5.31 8.17
N VAL A 87 -26.67 -4.65 7.10
CA VAL A 87 -27.55 -3.92 6.18
C VAL A 87 -27.54 -4.65 4.85
N ALA A 88 -28.71 -4.85 4.25
CA ALA A 88 -28.83 -5.26 2.86
C ALA A 88 -29.69 -4.26 2.09
N ILE A 89 -29.07 -3.65 1.08
CA ILE A 89 -29.77 -2.85 0.07
C ILE A 89 -30.15 -3.78 -1.07
N ILE A 90 -31.44 -3.97 -1.31
CA ILE A 90 -31.95 -4.95 -2.27
C ILE A 90 -32.77 -4.21 -3.33
N GLU A 91 -32.39 -4.40 -4.58
CA GLU A 91 -33.12 -3.97 -5.78
C GLU A 91 -33.59 -5.21 -6.56
N PRO A 92 -34.44 -5.05 -7.60
CA PRO A 92 -34.96 -6.20 -8.35
C PRO A 92 -33.86 -7.10 -8.92
N GLU A 93 -32.79 -6.50 -9.45
CA GLU A 93 -31.71 -7.21 -10.15
C GLU A 93 -30.41 -7.32 -9.35
N SER A 94 -30.30 -6.62 -8.22
CA SER A 94 -29.07 -6.57 -7.40
C SER A 94 -29.39 -6.64 -5.91
N ALA A 95 -28.41 -7.03 -5.12
CA ALA A 95 -28.47 -6.96 -3.67
C ALA A 95 -27.06 -6.72 -3.14
N ARG A 96 -26.94 -5.82 -2.17
CA ARG A 96 -25.68 -5.45 -1.55
C ARG A 96 -25.78 -5.59 -0.02
N PRO A 97 -25.38 -6.75 0.52
CA PRO A 97 -25.20 -6.92 1.95
C PRO A 97 -23.87 -6.29 2.41
N LEU A 98 -23.93 -5.66 3.58
CA LEU A 98 -22.84 -5.03 4.31
C LEU A 98 -22.90 -5.51 5.76
N TYR A 99 -21.75 -5.82 6.34
CA TYR A 99 -21.65 -6.42 7.66
C TYR A 99 -20.74 -5.57 8.54
N ASN A 100 -21.23 -5.19 9.71
CA ASN A 100 -20.47 -4.48 10.71
C ASN A 100 -19.94 -5.48 11.75
N TYR A 101 -18.62 -5.67 11.78
CA TYR A 101 -17.93 -6.56 12.74
C TYR A 101 -17.27 -5.82 13.90
N ASP A 102 -17.15 -4.49 13.80
CA ASP A 102 -16.17 -3.73 14.58
C ASP A 102 -16.79 -2.61 15.41
N PHE A 103 -17.91 -2.03 14.94
CA PHE A 103 -18.49 -0.81 15.50
C PHE A 103 -19.71 -1.11 16.37
N ASP A 104 -19.93 -0.30 17.41
CA ASP A 104 -21.13 -0.38 18.27
C ASP A 104 -22.36 -0.16 17.38
N PRO A 105 -23.31 -1.10 17.30
CA PRO A 105 -24.50 -0.93 16.47
C PRO A 105 -25.52 0.07 17.06
N LEU A 106 -25.19 0.72 18.19
CA LEU A 106 -25.95 1.83 18.78
C LEU A 106 -27.42 1.49 19.05
N TRP A 107 -27.63 0.41 19.81
CA TRP A 107 -28.96 -0.01 20.25
C TRP A 107 -29.74 1.14 20.91
N ASP A 108 -30.97 1.38 20.44
CA ASP A 108 -31.92 2.32 21.03
C ASP A 108 -33.29 1.63 21.24
N PRO A 109 -33.74 1.42 22.50
CA PRO A 109 -33.02 1.71 23.74
C PRO A 109 -31.83 0.73 23.95
N PRO A 110 -30.83 1.10 24.80
CA PRO A 110 -29.73 0.20 25.13
C PRO A 110 -30.20 -1.14 25.73
N ILE A 111 -29.57 -2.23 25.32
CA ILE A 111 -29.89 -3.58 25.81
C ILE A 111 -29.14 -3.92 27.12
N PRO A 112 -29.68 -4.83 27.96
CA PRO A 112 -29.02 -5.24 29.20
C PRO A 112 -27.61 -5.83 28.99
N VAL A 113 -26.71 -5.58 29.94
CA VAL A 113 -25.31 -6.06 29.88
C VAL A 113 -25.18 -7.58 29.69
N ASP A 114 -26.11 -8.34 30.26
CA ASP A 114 -26.09 -9.80 30.18
C ASP A 114 -26.36 -10.31 28.75
N CYS A 115 -26.98 -9.51 27.88
CA CYS A 115 -27.12 -9.84 26.46
C CYS A 115 -25.74 -9.90 25.78
N TRP A 116 -24.87 -8.92 26.05
CA TRP A 116 -23.50 -8.87 25.51
C TRP A 116 -22.63 -9.99 26.07
N ARG A 117 -22.68 -10.23 27.39
CA ARG A 117 -21.93 -11.32 28.03
C ARG A 117 -22.35 -12.68 27.48
N ARG A 118 -23.65 -12.88 27.28
CA ARG A 118 -24.18 -14.12 26.69
C ARG A 118 -23.74 -14.28 25.23
N ASP A 119 -23.73 -13.20 24.45
CA ASP A 119 -23.22 -13.22 23.08
C ASP A 119 -21.75 -13.67 23.05
N GLN A 120 -20.91 -13.08 23.91
CA GLN A 120 -19.51 -13.41 24.06
C GLN A 120 -19.25 -14.85 24.58
N ILE A 121 -20.18 -15.43 25.35
CA ILE A 121 -20.11 -16.84 25.77
C ILE A 121 -20.40 -17.79 24.61
N VAL A 122 -21.38 -17.46 23.76
CA VAL A 122 -21.83 -18.36 22.68
C VAL A 122 -20.98 -18.20 21.43
N LEU A 123 -20.57 -16.98 21.11
CA LEU A 123 -19.79 -16.61 19.92
C LEU A 123 -18.58 -15.77 20.33
N PRO A 124 -17.58 -16.39 20.99
CA PRO A 124 -16.47 -15.67 21.60
C PRO A 124 -15.56 -14.97 20.58
N ARG A 125 -15.06 -13.81 21.00
CA ARG A 125 -13.97 -13.02 20.42
C ARG A 125 -12.78 -12.93 21.39
N ASP A 126 -11.56 -13.04 20.91
CA ASP A 126 -10.37 -13.09 21.77
C ASP A 126 -9.47 -11.88 21.59
N GLY A 127 -8.86 -11.42 22.70
CA GLY A 127 -7.81 -10.41 22.71
C GLY A 127 -8.16 -9.15 21.90
N ALA A 128 -7.38 -8.93 20.83
CA ALA A 128 -7.52 -7.78 19.94
C ALA A 128 -8.84 -7.76 19.14
N ASN A 129 -9.52 -8.90 19.00
CA ASN A 129 -10.79 -9.00 18.27
C ASN A 129 -12.00 -8.58 19.14
N VAL A 130 -11.80 -8.21 20.41
CA VAL A 130 -12.86 -7.65 21.25
C VAL A 130 -12.79 -6.11 21.18
N PRO A 131 -13.72 -5.44 20.46
CA PRO A 131 -13.70 -4.00 20.34
C PRO A 131 -13.79 -3.33 21.71
N GLY A 132 -13.15 -2.15 21.85
CA GLY A 132 -13.12 -1.40 23.11
C GLY A 132 -14.51 -1.11 23.66
N TRP A 133 -15.44 -0.69 22.80
CA TRP A 133 -16.82 -0.43 23.18
C TRP A 133 -17.52 -1.68 23.74
N LEU A 134 -17.24 -2.87 23.20
CA LEU A 134 -17.87 -4.10 23.69
C LEU A 134 -17.35 -4.46 25.07
N ARG A 135 -16.04 -4.26 25.33
CA ARG A 135 -15.46 -4.41 26.67
C ARG A 135 -16.12 -3.47 27.66
N ASP A 136 -16.26 -2.20 27.30
CA ASP A 136 -16.91 -1.21 28.14
C ASP A 136 -18.35 -1.60 28.46
N ARG A 137 -19.15 -1.98 27.45
CA ARG A 137 -20.53 -2.47 27.64
C ARG A 137 -20.59 -3.67 28.57
N MET A 138 -19.72 -4.67 28.41
CA MET A 138 -19.67 -5.88 29.25
C MET A 138 -19.27 -5.59 30.70
N ASP A 139 -18.50 -4.53 30.93
CA ASP A 139 -18.14 -4.01 32.25
C ASP A 139 -19.23 -3.12 32.87
N GLY A 140 -20.33 -2.88 32.14
CA GLY A 140 -21.40 -1.97 32.57
C GLY A 140 -21.03 -0.49 32.45
N ARG A 141 -20.02 -0.16 31.63
CA ARG A 141 -19.61 1.22 31.32
C ARG A 141 -20.23 1.63 29.98
N GLU A 142 -20.70 2.87 29.89
CA GLU A 142 -21.11 3.43 28.60
C GLU A 142 -19.85 3.71 27.76
N PRO A 143 -19.77 3.25 26.51
CA PRO A 143 -18.68 3.60 25.62
C PRO A 143 -18.58 5.13 25.49
N PRO A 144 -17.37 5.71 25.47
CA PRO A 144 -17.23 7.14 25.31
C PRO A 144 -17.84 7.60 23.98
N ALA A 145 -18.64 8.68 24.04
CA ALA A 145 -19.29 9.27 22.86
C ALA A 145 -18.30 9.99 21.93
N GLU A 146 -17.10 10.31 22.42
CA GLU A 146 -15.98 10.83 21.65
C GLU A 146 -14.91 9.74 21.60
N PRO A 147 -14.21 9.56 20.46
CA PRO A 147 -13.03 8.72 20.46
C PRO A 147 -12.08 9.21 21.56
N PRO A 148 -11.46 8.32 22.35
CA PRO A 148 -10.42 8.76 23.26
C PRO A 148 -9.37 9.51 22.45
N ALA A 149 -8.98 10.70 22.91
CA ALA A 149 -7.75 11.32 22.44
C ALA A 149 -6.66 10.25 22.44
N ALA A 150 -5.95 10.09 21.32
CA ALA A 150 -4.90 9.10 21.19
C ALA A 150 -4.03 9.14 22.47
N PRO A 151 -3.76 7.99 23.11
CA PRO A 151 -3.09 7.99 24.41
C PRO A 151 -1.78 8.78 24.31
N GLU A 152 -1.70 9.86 25.08
CA GLU A 152 -0.45 10.59 25.30
C GLU A 152 0.49 9.67 26.07
N GLY A 153 1.44 9.08 25.34
CA GLY A 153 2.51 8.28 25.92
C GLY A 153 2.19 6.79 26.02
N GLU A 154 2.60 6.04 24.99
CA GLU A 154 3.30 4.75 25.09
C GLU A 154 3.37 4.11 23.69
N GLY A 155 4.49 4.33 22.99
CA GLY A 155 5.21 3.34 22.17
C GLY A 155 4.51 2.51 21.07
N ALA A 156 3.21 2.61 20.82
CA ALA A 156 2.58 2.00 19.66
C ALA A 156 2.55 3.06 18.54
N GLY A 157 3.62 3.13 17.75
CA GLY A 157 3.67 4.01 16.60
C GLY A 157 2.42 3.81 15.74
N VAL A 158 1.68 4.89 15.46
CA VAL A 158 0.58 4.85 14.50
C VAL A 158 1.17 4.34 13.20
N ALA A 159 0.73 3.16 12.74
CA ALA A 159 1.26 2.58 11.52
C ALA A 159 1.04 3.56 10.37
N ALA A 160 2.12 3.90 9.66
CA ALA A 160 2.05 4.66 8.42
C ALA A 160 1.05 4.00 7.48
N MET A 161 0.07 4.76 6.99
CA MET A 161 -0.92 4.25 6.05
C MET A 161 -0.55 4.71 4.65
N ASN A 162 -0.21 3.76 3.79
CA ASN A 162 0.01 4.04 2.37
C ASN A 162 -1.33 4.39 1.67
N PRO A 163 -1.33 4.96 0.45
CA PRO A 163 -2.55 5.39 -0.22
C PRO A 163 -3.60 4.27 -0.44
N VAL A 164 -3.16 3.01 -0.55
CA VAL A 164 -4.08 1.87 -0.68
C VAL A 164 -4.78 1.60 0.64
N GLU A 165 -4.05 1.58 1.75
CA GLU A 165 -4.61 1.38 3.10
C GLU A 165 -5.54 2.55 3.50
N GLN A 166 -5.20 3.78 3.10
CA GLN A 166 -6.07 4.95 3.26
C GLN A 166 -7.38 4.77 2.47
N MET A 167 -7.29 4.30 1.21
CA MET A 167 -8.46 4.03 0.38
C MET A 167 -9.30 2.86 0.91
N GLU A 168 -8.68 1.81 1.43
CA GLU A 168 -9.35 0.68 2.06
C GLU A 168 -10.08 1.09 3.35
N LEU A 169 -9.48 1.96 4.16
CA LEU A 169 -10.14 2.50 5.35
C LEU A 169 -11.41 3.27 4.97
N LEU A 170 -11.36 4.10 3.92
CA LEU A 170 -12.52 4.84 3.42
C LEU A 170 -13.58 3.93 2.79
N SER A 171 -13.15 3.04 1.89
CA SER A 171 -14.04 2.18 1.10
C SER A 171 -14.67 1.04 1.89
N ASN A 172 -14.03 0.63 3.00
CA ASN A 172 -14.53 -0.46 3.84
C ASN A 172 -15.05 0.08 5.18
N GLN A 173 -14.18 0.59 6.05
CA GLN A 173 -14.56 0.91 7.43
C GLN A 173 -15.49 2.12 7.53
N VAL A 174 -15.11 3.25 6.90
CA VAL A 174 -15.96 4.47 6.88
C VAL A 174 -17.27 4.21 6.15
N THR A 175 -17.20 3.47 5.05
CA THR A 175 -18.38 3.09 4.26
C THR A 175 -19.35 2.22 5.07
N VAL A 176 -18.85 1.19 5.77
CA VAL A 176 -19.69 0.29 6.58
C VAL A 176 -20.32 1.03 7.74
N VAL A 177 -19.57 1.84 8.50
CA VAL A 177 -20.16 2.57 9.65
C VAL A 177 -21.20 3.60 9.19
N ILE A 178 -21.00 4.27 8.05
CA ILE A 178 -22.00 5.18 7.52
C ILE A 178 -23.23 4.42 7.03
N ALA A 179 -23.05 3.36 6.24
CA ALA A 179 -24.16 2.59 5.69
C ALA A 179 -24.99 1.89 6.77
N ASP A 180 -24.36 1.40 7.85
CA ASP A 180 -25.02 0.70 8.96
C ASP A 180 -25.94 1.60 9.80
N HIS A 181 -25.58 2.88 9.92
CA HIS A 181 -26.33 3.86 10.74
C HIS A 181 -27.11 4.89 9.91
N ALA A 182 -27.01 4.81 8.59
CA ALA A 182 -27.71 5.70 7.69
C ALA A 182 -29.23 5.52 7.80
N PRO A 183 -30.02 6.59 7.58
CA PRO A 183 -31.46 6.47 7.48
C PRO A 183 -31.87 5.50 6.36
N PRO A 184 -32.99 4.77 6.49
CA PRO A 184 -33.42 3.85 5.45
C PRO A 184 -33.68 4.59 4.13
N LEU A 185 -33.39 3.90 3.03
CA LEU A 185 -33.45 4.37 1.66
C LEU A 185 -32.42 5.45 1.32
N TRP A 186 -31.34 5.63 2.09
CA TRP A 186 -30.28 6.56 1.72
C TRP A 186 -29.69 6.21 0.34
N ARG A 187 -29.42 7.24 -0.48
CA ARG A 187 -28.72 7.13 -1.77
C ARG A 187 -27.35 7.77 -1.69
N THR A 188 -27.28 8.96 -1.12
CA THR A 188 -26.04 9.73 -1.01
C THR A 188 -25.98 10.38 0.35
N ILE A 189 -24.87 10.20 1.05
CA ILE A 189 -24.55 10.88 2.30
C ILE A 189 -23.27 11.66 2.07
N SER A 190 -23.36 12.99 2.12
CA SER A 190 -22.24 13.89 1.84
C SER A 190 -22.01 14.85 3.00
N GLY A 191 -20.73 15.09 3.32
CA GLY A 191 -20.36 16.01 4.39
C GLY A 191 -18.86 16.26 4.40
N TYR A 192 -18.41 16.92 5.46
CA TYR A 192 -16.99 17.17 5.67
C TYR A 192 -16.62 16.94 7.11
N TYR A 193 -15.34 16.68 7.31
CA TYR A 193 -14.69 16.67 8.60
C TYR A 193 -13.44 17.56 8.49
N GLN A 194 -13.23 18.42 9.46
CA GLN A 194 -12.02 19.23 9.54
C GLN A 194 -11.51 19.33 10.97
N ALA A 195 -10.19 19.37 11.11
CA ALA A 195 -9.55 19.40 12.41
C ALA A 195 -8.20 20.10 12.37
N VAL A 196 -7.86 20.76 13.47
CA VAL A 196 -6.55 21.31 13.79
C VAL A 196 -6.33 21.18 15.30
N GLY A 197 -5.41 20.32 15.71
CA GLY A 197 -5.09 20.05 17.11
C GLY A 197 -6.31 19.54 17.88
N GLY A 198 -6.75 20.31 18.88
CA GLY A 198 -7.93 19.98 19.69
C GLY A 198 -9.25 20.50 19.11
N HIS A 199 -9.21 21.25 18.02
CA HIS A 199 -10.39 21.84 17.39
C HIS A 199 -10.86 20.96 16.24
N VAL A 200 -12.07 20.40 16.36
CA VAL A 200 -12.67 19.49 15.38
C VAL A 200 -14.07 19.98 15.02
N GLU A 201 -14.35 20.08 13.73
CA GLU A 201 -15.69 20.32 13.19
C GLU A 201 -16.13 19.13 12.35
N PHE A 202 -17.22 18.49 12.79
CA PHE A 202 -17.86 17.40 12.07
C PHE A 202 -19.39 17.57 12.13
N PRO A 203 -19.94 18.51 11.34
CA PRO A 203 -21.35 18.86 11.41
C PRO A 203 -22.24 17.73 10.86
N ALA A 204 -23.56 17.89 11.06
CA ALA A 204 -24.53 17.01 10.45
C ALA A 204 -24.37 16.97 8.92
N MET A 205 -24.31 15.76 8.39
CA MET A 205 -24.19 15.47 6.97
C MET A 205 -25.54 15.60 6.27
N THR A 206 -25.50 15.80 4.95
CA THR A 206 -26.70 15.80 4.13
C THR A 206 -26.96 14.38 3.63
N CYS A 207 -28.12 13.82 3.99
CA CYS A 207 -28.59 12.53 3.48
C CYS A 207 -29.68 12.74 2.43
N HIS A 208 -29.40 12.34 1.20
CA HIS A 208 -30.35 12.23 0.11
C HIS A 208 -30.92 10.82 0.06
N ARG A 209 -32.24 10.69 0.13
CA ARG A 209 -32.94 9.39 0.15
C ARG A 209 -33.60 9.08 -1.18
N ALA A 210 -33.90 7.81 -1.40
CA ALA A 210 -34.41 7.29 -2.67
C ALA A 210 -35.87 7.69 -2.95
N ASP A 211 -36.61 8.06 -1.90
CA ASP A 211 -37.93 8.68 -1.95
C ASP A 211 -37.87 10.20 -2.23
N GLY A 212 -36.68 10.76 -2.42
CA GLY A 212 -36.44 12.18 -2.71
C GLY A 212 -36.31 13.07 -1.48
N ALA A 213 -36.47 12.54 -0.26
CA ALA A 213 -36.24 13.31 0.95
C ALA A 213 -34.76 13.72 1.09
N VAL A 214 -34.54 14.94 1.59
CA VAL A 214 -33.21 15.45 1.94
C VAL A 214 -33.25 15.86 3.41
N THR A 215 -32.47 15.19 4.24
CA THR A 215 -32.50 15.38 5.70
C THR A 215 -31.09 15.51 6.25
N PRO A 216 -30.87 16.38 7.26
CA PRO A 216 -29.64 16.36 8.02
C PRO A 216 -29.53 15.04 8.79
N TRP A 217 -28.32 14.48 8.87
CA TRP A 217 -28.02 13.25 9.61
C TRP A 217 -26.64 13.34 10.25
N THR A 218 -26.55 13.02 11.54
CA THR A 218 -25.28 13.05 12.27
C THR A 218 -24.62 11.68 12.20
N ALA A 219 -23.37 11.64 11.75
CA ALA A 219 -22.61 10.41 11.68
C ALA A 219 -22.25 9.88 13.09
N PRO A 220 -22.15 8.55 13.26
CA PRO A 220 -21.65 7.96 14.50
C PRO A 220 -20.24 8.44 14.83
N ALA A 221 -19.93 8.56 16.13
CA ALA A 221 -18.61 9.00 16.63
C ALA A 221 -17.44 8.14 16.11
N ALA A 222 -17.69 6.85 15.86
CA ALA A 222 -16.71 5.95 15.23
C ALA A 222 -16.23 6.46 13.86
N THR A 223 -17.05 7.20 13.12
CA THR A 223 -16.65 7.82 11.85
C THR A 223 -15.56 8.87 12.07
N ALA A 224 -15.72 9.75 13.07
CA ALA A 224 -14.70 10.74 13.42
C ALA A 224 -13.40 10.07 13.88
N ALA A 225 -13.50 8.96 14.63
CA ALA A 225 -12.35 8.17 15.07
C ALA A 225 -11.56 7.59 13.88
N LEU A 226 -12.26 7.07 12.87
CA LEU A 226 -11.64 6.56 11.64
C LEU A 226 -10.95 7.67 10.84
N LEU A 227 -11.57 8.85 10.76
CA LEU A 227 -11.00 10.01 10.06
C LEU A 227 -9.79 10.58 10.81
N ASP A 228 -9.79 10.60 12.13
CA ASP A 228 -8.62 10.98 12.94
C ASP A 228 -7.47 9.95 12.79
N ARG A 229 -7.80 8.64 12.79
CA ARG A 229 -6.83 7.58 12.46
C ARG A 229 -6.27 7.79 11.07
N LEU A 230 -7.10 8.13 10.09
CA LEU A 230 -6.68 8.43 8.73
C LEU A 230 -5.69 9.60 8.72
N ARG A 231 -5.95 10.71 9.42
CA ARG A 231 -4.99 11.82 9.54
C ARG A 231 -3.65 11.36 10.07
N ALA A 232 -3.65 10.56 11.14
CA ALA A 232 -2.44 10.12 11.80
C ALA A 232 -1.63 9.13 10.93
N GLY A 233 -2.29 8.19 10.25
CA GLY A 233 -1.61 7.30 9.30
C GLY A 233 -1.12 8.02 8.04
N THR A 234 -1.85 9.04 7.56
CA THR A 234 -1.40 9.92 6.47
C THR A 234 -0.13 10.67 6.90
N HIS A 235 -0.10 11.28 8.09
CA HIS A 235 1.09 11.97 8.62
C HIS A 235 2.28 11.01 8.73
N ALA A 236 2.09 9.85 9.36
CA ALA A 236 3.14 8.86 9.53
C ALA A 236 3.71 8.34 8.19
N PHE A 237 2.93 8.39 7.11
CA PHE A 237 3.36 7.98 5.78
C PHE A 237 4.10 9.08 5.00
N GLN A 238 3.62 10.34 5.04
CA GLN A 238 4.14 11.41 4.16
C GLN A 238 4.69 12.66 4.88
N GLY A 239 4.78 12.64 6.22
CA GLY A 239 5.30 13.74 7.04
C GLY A 239 4.37 14.95 7.19
N SER A 240 3.17 14.90 6.59
CA SER A 240 2.15 15.93 6.69
C SER A 240 0.75 15.31 6.62
N THR A 241 -0.24 15.99 7.18
CA THR A 241 -1.63 15.55 7.13
C THR A 241 -2.56 16.61 6.56
N TRP A 242 -3.78 16.21 6.24
CA TRP A 242 -4.81 17.10 5.72
C TRP A 242 -5.54 17.80 6.88
N CYS A 243 -6.00 19.04 6.68
CA CYS A 243 -6.79 19.79 7.65
C CYS A 243 -8.31 19.57 7.47
N ARG A 244 -8.76 19.26 6.25
CA ARG A 244 -10.15 18.96 5.91
C ARG A 244 -10.26 17.80 4.92
N ILE A 245 -11.29 16.98 5.10
CA ILE A 245 -11.76 15.98 4.15
C ILE A 245 -13.22 16.26 3.81
N ASP A 246 -13.52 16.37 2.52
CA ASP A 246 -14.87 16.37 1.98
C ASP A 246 -15.15 14.96 1.43
N PHE A 247 -16.22 14.31 1.87
CA PHE A 247 -16.52 12.95 1.48
C PHE A 247 -17.99 12.71 1.16
N GLU A 248 -18.21 11.77 0.25
CA GLU A 248 -19.51 11.33 -0.25
C GLU A 248 -19.56 9.80 -0.21
N VAL A 249 -20.51 9.24 0.52
CA VAL A 249 -20.87 7.82 0.44
C VAL A 249 -22.11 7.69 -0.41
N VAL A 250 -22.02 6.93 -1.50
CA VAL A 250 -23.09 6.79 -2.50
C VAL A 250 -23.41 5.33 -2.75
N TYR A 251 -24.70 5.01 -2.82
CA TYR A 251 -25.20 3.77 -3.38
C TYR A 251 -25.52 3.99 -4.87
N GLU A 252 -24.73 3.38 -5.75
CA GLU A 252 -24.87 3.46 -7.20
C GLU A 252 -24.54 2.12 -7.86
N ASP A 253 -25.24 1.78 -8.94
CA ASP A 253 -25.01 0.56 -9.73
C ASP A 253 -24.98 -0.75 -8.90
N GLY A 254 -25.79 -0.83 -7.85
CA GLY A 254 -25.85 -2.02 -6.98
C GLY A 254 -24.70 -2.14 -5.97
N ASP A 255 -23.88 -1.10 -5.81
CA ASP A 255 -22.76 -1.09 -4.88
C ASP A 255 -22.71 0.19 -4.04
N VAL A 256 -21.98 0.15 -2.94
CA VAL A 256 -21.71 1.32 -2.10
C VAL A 256 -20.28 1.76 -2.29
N ARG A 257 -20.08 3.07 -2.55
CA ARG A 257 -18.76 3.66 -2.78
C ARG A 257 -18.56 4.88 -1.91
N CYS A 258 -17.33 5.06 -1.44
CA CYS A 258 -16.89 6.29 -0.80
C CYS A 258 -15.98 7.08 -1.76
N ARG A 259 -16.27 8.36 -1.92
CA ARG A 259 -15.45 9.34 -2.64
C ARG A 259 -14.98 10.37 -1.64
N ALA A 260 -13.72 10.77 -1.72
CA ALA A 260 -13.15 11.76 -0.81
C ALA A 260 -12.18 12.70 -1.53
N SER A 261 -12.11 13.94 -1.03
CA SER A 261 -11.09 14.92 -1.41
C SER A 261 -10.52 15.59 -0.16
N PHE A 262 -9.24 15.94 -0.21
CA PHE A 262 -8.49 16.42 0.95
C PHE A 262 -7.97 17.84 0.70
N ARG A 263 -7.99 18.66 1.76
CA ARG A 263 -7.28 19.94 1.82
C ARG A 263 -6.14 19.82 2.79
N HIS A 264 -4.92 20.12 2.34
CA HIS A 264 -3.70 19.96 3.13
C HIS A 264 -3.20 21.27 3.74
N ASP A 265 -2.95 22.25 2.88
CA ASP A 265 -2.19 23.44 3.29
C ASP A 265 -3.05 24.69 3.33
N ASP A 266 -4.09 24.77 2.50
CA ASP A 266 -5.02 25.89 2.51
C ASP A 266 -5.84 25.89 3.80
N GLU A 267 -6.08 27.08 4.33
CA GLU A 267 -6.98 27.26 5.47
C GLU A 267 -8.41 26.88 5.04
N PRO A 268 -9.06 25.92 5.72
CA PRO A 268 -10.46 25.64 5.48
C PRO A 268 -11.32 26.76 6.11
N HIS A 269 -12.56 26.87 5.64
CA HIS A 269 -13.52 27.74 6.29
C HIS A 269 -13.96 27.11 7.62
N TRP A 270 -13.67 27.78 8.75
CA TRP A 270 -14.07 27.35 10.09
C TRP A 270 -15.42 27.99 10.47
N ASP A 271 -16.33 27.19 11.01
CA ASP A 271 -17.57 27.70 11.62
C ASP A 271 -17.22 28.45 12.92
N VAL A 272 -16.26 27.92 13.68
CA VAL A 272 -15.70 28.53 14.88
C VAL A 272 -14.18 28.61 14.75
N GLU A 273 -13.63 29.82 14.87
CA GLU A 273 -12.20 30.05 14.68
C GLU A 273 -11.31 29.25 15.65
N PRO A 274 -10.33 28.45 15.16
CA PRO A 274 -9.42 27.70 16.01
C PRO A 274 -8.44 28.62 16.74
N SER A 275 -8.09 28.24 17.98
CA SER A 275 -7.16 29.01 18.80
C SER A 275 -5.69 28.75 18.42
N SER A 276 -4.79 29.64 18.85
CA SER A 276 -3.34 29.41 18.69
C SER A 276 -2.83 28.20 19.48
N ALA A 277 -3.56 27.78 20.53
CA ALA A 277 -3.25 26.54 21.26
C ALA A 277 -3.64 25.30 20.45
N ASP A 278 -4.72 25.37 19.65
CA ASP A 278 -5.11 24.29 18.74
C ASP A 278 -4.07 24.09 17.65
N VAL A 279 -3.62 25.19 17.01
CA VAL A 279 -2.55 25.13 16.01
C VAL A 279 -1.25 24.59 16.61
N ARG A 280 -0.91 24.97 17.85
CA ARG A 280 0.28 24.42 18.52
C ARG A 280 0.16 22.92 18.75
N ARG A 281 -0.97 22.44 19.26
CA ARG A 281 -1.24 21.01 19.45
C ARG A 281 -1.19 20.24 18.12
N GLU A 282 -1.69 20.83 17.04
CA GLU A 282 -1.59 20.24 15.70
C GLU A 282 -0.13 19.99 15.32
N LEU A 283 0.73 20.99 15.47
CA LEU A 283 2.15 20.88 15.10
C LEU A 283 2.97 20.01 16.07
N GLU A 284 2.54 19.92 17.33
CA GLU A 284 3.10 18.98 18.31
C GLU A 284 2.74 17.52 17.93
N ARG A 285 1.49 17.28 17.52
CA ARG A 285 0.99 15.96 17.13
C ARG A 285 1.44 15.53 15.74
N PHE A 286 1.46 16.45 14.79
CA PHE A 286 1.82 16.25 13.39
C PHE A 286 2.92 17.23 12.99
N PRO A 287 4.17 17.02 13.47
CA PRO A 287 5.31 17.85 13.10
C PRO A 287 5.49 17.86 11.59
N ARG A 288 5.68 19.05 11.01
CA ARG A 288 5.88 19.23 9.57
C ARG A 288 6.96 20.27 9.33
N ASP A 289 7.81 20.02 8.34
CA ASP A 289 8.92 20.90 8.00
C ASP A 289 8.43 22.27 7.49
N GLU A 290 7.36 22.25 6.69
CA GLU A 290 6.73 23.46 6.15
C GLU A 290 5.38 23.69 6.82
N VAL A 291 5.33 24.65 7.75
CA VAL A 291 4.10 25.08 8.41
C VAL A 291 3.33 26.05 7.50
N PRO A 292 2.04 25.80 7.19
CA PRO A 292 1.23 26.70 6.37
C PRO A 292 1.17 28.12 6.93
N GLU A 293 1.07 29.12 6.05
CA GLU A 293 1.08 30.54 6.42
C GLU A 293 -0.03 30.87 7.43
N TRP A 294 -1.24 30.38 7.21
CA TRP A 294 -2.37 30.60 8.11
C TRP A 294 -2.14 30.05 9.53
N MET A 295 -1.42 28.93 9.65
CA MET A 295 -1.03 28.38 10.96
C MET A 295 0.01 29.30 11.62
N THR A 296 0.98 29.81 10.85
CA THR A 296 2.03 30.71 11.33
C THR A 296 1.47 32.06 11.79
N ASP A 297 0.53 32.62 11.01
CA ASP A 297 -0.17 33.86 11.34
C ASP A 297 -0.94 33.73 12.66
N ARG A 298 -1.64 32.61 12.86
CA ARG A 298 -2.37 32.31 14.11
C ARG A 298 -1.46 32.09 15.31
N LEU A 299 -0.22 31.64 15.10
CA LEU A 299 0.80 31.54 16.14
C LEU A 299 1.45 32.90 16.48
N GLY A 300 1.14 33.96 15.72
CA GLY A 300 1.60 35.34 15.96
C GLY A 300 2.81 35.77 15.14
N GLY A 301 3.12 35.10 14.04
CA GLY A 301 4.35 35.29 13.25
C GLY A 301 4.35 36.49 12.30
N ARG A 302 4.43 37.72 12.81
CA ARG A 302 5.03 38.81 12.02
C ARG A 302 6.56 38.70 12.12
N ALA A 303 7.20 38.01 11.17
CA ALA A 303 8.65 37.98 11.07
C ALA A 303 9.17 39.34 10.56
N GLN A 304 10.12 39.94 11.31
CA GLN A 304 10.94 41.05 10.81
C GLN A 304 11.79 40.58 9.62
N PRO A 305 12.11 41.45 8.64
CA PRO A 305 12.99 41.09 7.54
C PRO A 305 14.38 40.78 8.08
N ALA A 306 14.78 39.50 8.00
CA ALA A 306 16.11 39.06 8.39
C ALA A 306 17.15 39.67 7.45
N THR A 307 18.10 40.40 8.02
CA THR A 307 19.34 40.80 7.34
C THR A 307 20.24 39.59 7.13
N VAL A 308 21.06 39.65 6.08
CA VAL A 308 21.93 38.60 5.49
C VAL A 308 23.07 38.11 6.42
N ALA A 309 22.87 38.06 7.74
CA ALA A 309 23.94 37.75 8.70
C ALA A 309 23.65 36.60 9.68
N ASP A 310 22.43 36.03 9.70
CA ASP A 310 22.09 34.88 10.55
C ASP A 310 21.49 33.72 9.73
N VAL A 311 22.24 33.24 8.73
CA VAL A 311 21.96 31.92 8.14
C VAL A 311 22.62 30.88 9.05
N PRO A 312 21.88 29.99 9.73
CA PRO A 312 22.49 28.84 10.39
C PRO A 312 23.14 27.98 9.32
N VAL A 313 24.43 27.68 9.48
CA VAL A 313 25.07 26.59 8.75
C VAL A 313 24.33 25.31 9.15
N PRO A 314 23.72 24.55 8.21
CA PRO A 314 23.02 23.32 8.55
C PRO A 314 24.02 22.28 9.07
N PRO A 315 23.58 21.34 9.94
CA PRO A 315 24.41 20.21 10.30
C PRO A 315 24.76 19.40 9.05
N ALA A 316 26.01 18.97 8.95
CA ALA A 316 26.46 18.12 7.85
C ALA A 316 25.79 16.74 7.94
N GLY A 317 25.12 16.31 6.85
CA GLY A 317 24.79 14.89 6.63
C GLY A 317 23.35 14.52 6.29
N GLY A 318 22.45 15.45 5.97
CA GLY A 318 21.07 15.14 5.55
C GLY A 318 20.81 15.42 4.06
N LEU A 319 20.14 14.49 3.37
CA LEU A 319 19.62 14.69 2.01
C LEU A 319 18.51 15.76 2.01
N ARG A 320 18.59 16.74 1.09
CA ARG A 320 17.61 17.83 0.93
C ARG A 320 16.63 17.53 -0.20
N ARG A 321 15.33 17.82 -0.05
CA ARG A 321 14.34 17.55 -1.11
C ARG A 321 13.92 18.83 -1.85
N ALA A 322 13.89 18.77 -3.18
CA ALA A 322 13.56 19.92 -4.02
C ALA A 322 12.06 20.05 -4.33
N ARG A 323 11.55 21.29 -4.28
CA ARG A 323 10.15 21.67 -4.54
C ARG A 323 9.93 22.20 -5.95
N ILE A 324 8.80 21.80 -6.55
CA ILE A 324 8.43 22.16 -7.93
C ILE A 324 7.78 23.55 -8.01
N PHE A 325 6.95 23.92 -7.03
CA PHE A 325 6.23 25.19 -6.97
C PHE A 325 6.36 25.81 -5.57
N ASP A 326 6.24 27.15 -5.45
CA ASP A 326 6.42 27.87 -4.18
C ASP A 326 5.11 28.20 -3.45
N HIS A 327 4.06 28.51 -4.22
CA HIS A 327 2.76 28.97 -3.70
C HIS A 327 1.68 28.72 -4.75
N ALA A 328 0.42 28.77 -4.35
CA ALA A 328 -0.68 28.87 -5.31
C ALA A 328 -0.66 30.28 -5.95
N GLY A 329 -0.91 30.36 -7.25
CA GLY A 329 -1.05 31.64 -7.96
C GLY A 329 -2.24 32.45 -7.45
N PRO A 330 -2.33 33.74 -7.81
CA PRO A 330 -3.27 34.71 -7.21
C PRO A 330 -4.76 34.32 -7.28
N ASP A 331 -5.14 33.41 -8.19
CA ASP A 331 -6.52 32.93 -8.36
C ASP A 331 -6.76 31.53 -7.76
N GLY A 332 -5.79 30.95 -7.03
CA GLY A 332 -5.88 29.66 -6.35
C GLY A 332 -5.94 28.42 -7.24
N ALA A 333 -6.11 28.57 -8.56
CA ALA A 333 -6.31 27.46 -9.50
C ALA A 333 -5.04 26.96 -10.21
N ARG A 334 -3.96 27.76 -10.24
CA ARG A 334 -2.69 27.40 -10.91
C ARG A 334 -1.51 27.59 -9.96
N PRO A 335 -0.59 26.61 -9.82
CA PRO A 335 0.59 26.80 -8.99
C PRO A 335 1.52 27.87 -9.57
N ALA A 336 2.22 28.63 -8.70
CA ALA A 336 3.09 29.74 -9.06
C ALA A 336 4.48 29.61 -8.42
N VAL A 337 5.45 30.28 -9.03
CA VAL A 337 6.86 30.33 -8.60
C VAL A 337 7.30 31.77 -8.50
N SER A 338 7.89 32.13 -7.37
CA SER A 338 8.45 33.47 -7.12
C SER A 338 9.92 33.28 -6.76
N ARG A 339 10.67 32.82 -7.76
CA ARG A 339 12.12 32.59 -7.71
C ARG A 339 12.78 33.39 -8.82
N PRO A 340 14.04 33.83 -8.63
CA PRO A 340 14.83 34.38 -9.72
C PRO A 340 14.88 33.38 -10.90
N PRO A 341 14.64 33.82 -12.15
CA PRO A 341 14.71 32.93 -13.29
C PRO A 341 16.14 32.41 -13.47
N VAL A 342 16.27 31.17 -13.96
CA VAL A 342 17.57 30.63 -14.37
C VAL A 342 18.08 31.47 -15.57
N PRO A 343 19.33 31.96 -15.55
CA PRO A 343 19.90 32.68 -16.68
C PRO A 343 19.78 31.88 -17.99
N PRO A 344 19.41 32.51 -19.13
CA PRO A 344 19.18 31.79 -20.38
C PRO A 344 20.38 30.96 -20.87
N ASP A 345 21.60 31.37 -20.55
CA ASP A 345 22.85 30.69 -20.87
C ASP A 345 23.14 29.46 -20.00
N GLU A 346 22.41 29.29 -18.89
CA GLU A 346 22.55 28.16 -17.97
C GLU A 346 21.38 27.16 -18.05
N LEU A 347 20.25 27.55 -18.66
CA LEU A 347 19.00 26.80 -18.62
C LEU A 347 19.14 25.36 -19.14
N GLU A 348 19.85 25.16 -20.25
CA GLU A 348 20.08 23.83 -20.84
C GLU A 348 20.93 22.95 -19.91
N ARG A 349 22.01 23.51 -19.34
CA ARG A 349 22.93 22.79 -18.45
C ARG A 349 22.28 22.43 -17.11
N VAL A 350 21.42 23.31 -16.57
CA VAL A 350 20.62 23.01 -15.37
C VAL A 350 19.59 21.92 -15.67
N THR A 351 18.94 21.97 -16.84
CA THR A 351 17.98 20.95 -17.25
C THR A 351 18.64 19.58 -17.42
N GLU A 352 19.81 19.52 -18.07
CA GLU A 352 20.58 18.27 -18.23
C GLU A 352 21.01 17.71 -16.89
N TYR A 353 21.58 18.52 -16.00
CA TYR A 353 21.96 18.08 -14.65
C TYR A 353 20.79 17.43 -13.90
N LEU A 354 19.60 18.05 -13.96
CA LEU A 354 18.41 17.54 -13.28
C LEU A 354 17.87 16.25 -13.91
N ARG A 355 18.11 16.01 -15.20
CA ARG A 355 17.72 14.76 -15.89
C ARG A 355 18.71 13.63 -15.68
N ASP A 356 20.00 13.95 -15.60
CA ASP A 356 21.10 12.99 -15.49
C ASP A 356 21.38 12.56 -14.05
N GLY A 357 20.68 13.15 -13.06
CA GLY A 357 20.72 12.74 -11.66
C GLY A 357 20.48 11.24 -11.48
N ALA A 358 21.18 10.61 -10.54
CA ALA A 358 21.04 9.18 -10.26
C ALA A 358 19.59 8.84 -9.91
N ILE A 359 19.00 7.87 -10.60
CA ILE A 359 17.58 7.53 -10.44
C ILE A 359 17.39 6.76 -9.14
N VAL A 360 16.72 7.38 -8.18
CA VAL A 360 16.34 6.78 -6.89
C VAL A 360 15.11 5.90 -7.06
N MET A 361 14.13 6.37 -7.84
CA MET A 361 12.89 5.66 -8.09
C MET A 361 12.35 6.04 -9.48
N ALA A 362 11.96 5.04 -10.26
CA ALA A 362 11.31 5.24 -11.54
C ALA A 362 9.88 4.70 -11.51
N ALA A 363 8.88 5.57 -11.34
CA ALA A 363 7.50 5.20 -11.66
C ALA A 363 7.32 5.25 -13.18
N ARG A 364 6.71 4.21 -13.78
CA ARG A 364 6.44 4.14 -15.24
C ARG A 364 5.18 4.94 -15.65
N SER A 365 4.70 5.84 -14.80
CA SER A 365 3.52 6.69 -15.00
C SER A 365 3.90 8.16 -15.02
N ASN A 366 3.10 8.97 -15.70
CA ASN A 366 3.25 10.43 -15.72
C ASN A 366 2.06 11.05 -14.97
N ALA A 367 2.29 12.21 -14.34
CA ALA A 367 1.23 13.03 -13.78
C ALA A 367 0.69 14.04 -14.81
N PRO A 368 -0.57 14.50 -14.65
CA PRO A 368 -1.11 15.62 -15.42
C PRO A 368 -0.26 16.87 -15.25
N ASP A 369 -0.05 17.60 -16.34
CA ASP A 369 0.54 18.93 -16.30
C ASP A 369 -0.40 19.91 -15.58
N ARG A 370 0.08 20.50 -14.49
CA ARG A 370 -0.68 21.41 -13.61
C ARG A 370 -0.73 22.84 -14.14
N LEU A 371 0.15 23.22 -15.06
CA LEU A 371 0.16 24.55 -15.68
C LEU A 371 -0.59 24.54 -17.03
N ASP A 372 -0.58 23.41 -17.72
CA ASP A 372 -1.33 23.19 -18.96
C ASP A 372 -2.04 21.83 -18.98
N SER A 373 -3.25 21.81 -18.42
CA SER A 373 -4.08 20.60 -18.33
C SER A 373 -4.46 19.98 -19.68
N SER A 374 -4.31 20.71 -20.80
CA SER A 374 -4.59 20.19 -22.14
C SER A 374 -3.55 19.17 -22.62
N ARG A 375 -2.35 19.15 -22.01
CA ARG A 375 -1.26 18.23 -22.35
C ARG A 375 -1.45 16.83 -21.76
N GLY A 376 -2.39 16.65 -20.83
CA GLY A 376 -2.65 15.36 -20.18
C GLY A 376 -1.48 14.90 -19.29
N ALA A 377 -1.35 13.59 -19.10
CA ALA A 377 -0.35 12.98 -18.22
C ALA A 377 1.04 12.90 -18.87
N VAL A 378 1.80 14.00 -18.80
CA VAL A 378 3.13 14.13 -19.44
C VAL A 378 4.27 14.42 -18.46
N VAL A 379 3.97 14.73 -17.19
CA VAL A 379 4.98 15.07 -16.17
C VAL A 379 5.59 13.79 -15.60
N PRO A 380 6.91 13.55 -15.71
CA PRO A 380 7.52 12.31 -15.23
C PRO A 380 7.43 12.14 -13.70
N LEU A 381 6.98 10.97 -13.24
CA LEU A 381 6.98 10.59 -11.82
C LEU A 381 8.26 9.82 -11.43
N THR A 382 9.42 10.33 -11.84
CA THR A 382 10.73 9.82 -11.42
C THR A 382 11.27 10.65 -10.24
N PHE A 383 12.15 10.04 -9.45
CA PHE A 383 12.95 10.72 -8.43
C PHE A 383 14.43 10.51 -8.70
N HIS A 384 15.20 11.59 -8.60
CA HIS A 384 16.62 11.65 -8.87
C HIS A 384 17.38 12.19 -7.66
N THR A 385 18.67 11.86 -7.56
CA THR A 385 19.57 12.41 -6.54
C THR A 385 20.98 12.67 -7.09
N ASP A 386 21.68 13.62 -6.48
CA ASP A 386 23.12 13.85 -6.64
C ASP A 386 23.92 13.54 -5.34
N GLY A 387 23.27 12.90 -4.37
CA GLY A 387 23.83 12.57 -3.07
C GLY A 387 23.71 13.68 -2.02
N THR A 388 23.30 14.90 -2.41
CA THR A 388 22.96 15.99 -1.48
C THR A 388 21.49 16.37 -1.60
N TRP A 389 20.96 16.38 -2.82
CA TRP A 389 19.58 16.69 -3.13
C TRP A 389 18.82 15.49 -3.67
N VAL A 390 17.52 15.44 -3.41
CA VAL A 390 16.55 14.53 -4.02
C VAL A 390 15.46 15.36 -4.69
N TRP A 391 15.18 15.13 -5.96
CA TRP A 391 14.17 15.91 -6.70
C TRP A 391 13.30 15.03 -7.60
N SER A 392 12.10 15.52 -7.90
CA SER A 392 11.21 14.88 -8.87
C SER A 392 11.63 15.22 -10.31
N GLY A 393 11.46 14.29 -11.24
CA GLY A 393 11.61 14.53 -12.68
C GLY A 393 10.69 15.64 -13.21
N ALA A 394 9.63 15.97 -12.47
CA ALA A 394 8.80 17.14 -12.72
C ALA A 394 9.59 18.47 -12.70
N VAL A 395 10.64 18.59 -11.88
CA VAL A 395 11.45 19.83 -11.78
C VAL A 395 12.13 20.13 -13.11
N ALA A 396 12.74 19.12 -13.75
CA ALA A 396 13.34 19.27 -15.07
C ALA A 396 12.28 19.53 -16.17
N TYR A 397 11.11 18.87 -16.06
CA TYR A 397 10.00 19.07 -16.99
C TYR A 397 9.49 20.52 -16.94
N TYR A 398 9.14 21.05 -15.77
CA TYR A 398 8.58 22.41 -15.66
C TYR A 398 9.60 23.51 -15.96
N LEU A 399 10.89 23.29 -15.69
CA LEU A 399 11.95 24.21 -16.14
C LEU A 399 12.04 24.27 -17.67
N SER A 400 12.05 23.12 -18.34
CA SER A 400 12.23 23.06 -19.79
C SER A 400 10.98 23.45 -20.59
N GLU A 401 9.80 23.03 -20.16
CA GLU A 401 8.55 23.22 -20.90
C GLU A 401 7.82 24.53 -20.53
N HIS A 402 7.96 24.98 -19.28
CA HIS A 402 7.22 26.14 -18.76
C HIS A 402 8.12 27.27 -18.23
N GLY A 403 9.45 27.11 -18.31
CA GLY A 403 10.41 28.11 -17.82
C GLY A 403 10.38 28.30 -16.30
N VAL A 404 9.82 27.33 -15.56
CA VAL A 404 9.64 27.43 -14.10
C VAL A 404 10.99 27.18 -13.43
N ALA A 405 11.50 28.18 -12.72
CA ALA A 405 12.80 28.10 -12.06
C ALA A 405 12.80 27.08 -10.90
N PRO A 406 13.78 26.16 -10.83
CA PRO A 406 14.04 25.37 -9.63
C PRO A 406 14.45 26.26 -8.45
N GLU A 407 14.50 25.68 -7.25
CA GLU A 407 14.92 26.41 -6.05
C GLU A 407 16.31 27.03 -6.23
N ALA A 408 16.48 28.29 -5.80
CA ALA A 408 17.72 29.04 -6.01
C ALA A 408 18.93 28.34 -5.37
N ASP A 409 18.73 27.69 -4.22
CA ASP A 409 19.74 26.88 -3.54
C ASP A 409 20.15 25.64 -4.35
N LEU A 410 19.20 24.99 -5.02
CA LEU A 410 19.48 23.85 -5.91
C LEU A 410 20.25 24.33 -7.13
N VAL A 411 19.86 25.45 -7.75
CA VAL A 411 20.60 26.03 -8.88
C VAL A 411 22.01 26.46 -8.46
N ALA A 412 22.18 27.03 -7.27
CA ALA A 412 23.49 27.37 -6.71
C ALA A 412 24.35 26.12 -6.45
N HIS A 413 23.73 25.03 -5.96
CA HIS A 413 24.40 23.75 -5.79
C HIS A 413 24.86 23.14 -7.13
N ILE A 414 24.00 23.16 -8.15
CA ILE A 414 24.32 22.69 -9.51
C ILE A 414 25.51 23.47 -10.08
N ARG A 415 25.54 24.80 -9.89
CA ARG A 415 26.68 25.64 -10.27
C ARG A 415 27.95 25.25 -9.51
N ALA A 416 27.84 25.00 -8.21
CA ALA A 416 28.97 24.58 -7.37
C ALA A 416 29.56 23.22 -7.80
N ASN A 417 28.72 22.30 -8.29
CA ASN A 417 29.13 21.02 -8.88
C ASN A 417 29.58 21.14 -10.35
N GLY A 418 29.70 22.36 -10.88
CA GLY A 418 30.15 22.58 -12.26
C GLY A 418 29.19 22.02 -13.32
N PHE A 419 27.91 21.85 -12.98
CA PHE A 419 26.88 21.25 -13.84
C PHE A 419 27.22 19.80 -14.24
N GLN A 420 27.89 19.05 -13.37
CA GLN A 420 28.17 17.63 -13.52
C GLN A 420 27.64 16.87 -12.31
N VAL A 421 26.83 15.83 -12.55
CA VAL A 421 26.24 15.02 -11.49
C VAL A 421 27.35 14.19 -10.81
N PRO A 422 27.57 14.33 -9.49
CA PRO A 422 28.49 13.49 -8.73
C PRO A 422 28.08 12.02 -8.72
N ALA A 423 29.05 11.12 -8.57
CA ALA A 423 28.76 9.72 -8.28
C ALA A 423 28.20 9.58 -6.86
N VAL A 424 27.10 8.84 -6.71
CA VAL A 424 26.41 8.62 -5.43
C VAL A 424 26.70 7.21 -4.94
N ASP A 425 27.15 7.07 -3.70
CA ASP A 425 27.41 5.76 -3.08
C ASP A 425 26.12 5.01 -2.70
N GLU A 426 26.25 3.72 -2.42
CA GLU A 426 25.12 2.82 -2.16
C GLU A 426 24.38 3.17 -0.87
N ASP A 427 25.09 3.65 0.16
CA ASP A 427 24.49 4.07 1.43
C ASP A 427 23.64 5.34 1.26
N THR A 428 24.14 6.29 0.48
CA THR A 428 23.42 7.53 0.13
C THR A 428 22.24 7.23 -0.80
N MET A 429 22.38 6.28 -1.73
CA MET A 429 21.27 5.81 -2.56
C MET A 429 20.19 5.12 -1.72
N ASN A 430 20.57 4.32 -0.74
CA ASN A 430 19.64 3.69 0.19
C ASN A 430 18.95 4.73 1.10
N ALA A 431 19.68 5.74 1.57
CA ALA A 431 19.11 6.86 2.31
C ALA A 431 18.15 7.70 1.44
N ALA A 432 18.50 7.93 0.17
CA ALA A 432 17.64 8.62 -0.79
C ALA A 432 16.39 7.79 -1.09
N ASN A 433 16.53 6.48 -1.30
CA ASN A 433 15.41 5.57 -1.49
C ASN A 433 14.52 5.52 -0.24
N ALA A 434 15.09 5.42 0.96
CA ALA A 434 14.36 5.49 2.23
C ALA A 434 13.64 6.83 2.40
N SER A 435 14.25 7.95 1.99
CA SER A 435 13.60 9.28 2.00
C SER A 435 12.42 9.41 1.03
N VAL A 436 12.36 8.56 -0.01
CA VAL A 436 11.28 8.53 -1.01
C VAL A 436 10.24 7.46 -0.70
N THR A 437 10.61 6.35 -0.04
CA THR A 437 9.77 5.15 0.24
C THR A 437 9.28 5.01 1.67
N GLY A 438 9.88 5.71 2.63
CA GLY A 438 9.49 5.70 4.04
C GLY A 438 9.86 4.44 4.85
N GLN A 439 10.73 3.56 4.36
CA GLN A 439 11.18 2.38 5.14
C GLN A 439 12.24 2.77 6.18
N ALA A 440 12.05 2.37 7.44
CA ALA A 440 13.04 2.52 8.50
C ALA A 440 14.22 1.55 8.31
N VAL A 441 15.44 2.03 8.49
CA VAL A 441 16.67 1.21 8.48
C VAL A 441 16.66 0.30 9.73
N PRO A 442 16.68 -1.03 9.61
CA PRO A 442 16.61 -1.91 10.77
C PRO A 442 17.90 -1.84 11.61
N GLU A 443 17.74 -1.62 12.92
CA GLU A 443 18.80 -1.54 13.92
C GLU A 443 19.33 -2.95 14.27
N ARG A 444 20.65 -3.15 14.18
CA ARG A 444 21.30 -4.44 14.46
C ARG A 444 21.59 -4.61 15.95
N VAL A 445 21.02 -5.65 16.57
CA VAL A 445 21.42 -6.14 17.89
C VAL A 445 22.70 -6.98 17.77
N LEU A 446 23.76 -6.58 18.48
CA LEU A 446 25.05 -7.29 18.55
C LEU A 446 24.96 -8.42 19.58
N ALA A 447 24.95 -9.68 19.09
CA ALA A 447 25.36 -10.84 19.87
C ALA A 447 26.84 -11.12 19.58
N GLU A 448 27.62 -11.51 20.59
CA GLU A 448 29.03 -11.88 20.42
C GLU A 448 29.13 -13.10 19.47
N PRO A 449 29.94 -13.03 18.40
CA PRO A 449 29.94 -14.06 17.38
C PRO A 449 30.73 -15.30 17.81
N GLU A 450 30.12 -16.46 17.60
CA GLU A 450 30.78 -17.75 17.48
C GLU A 450 31.98 -17.66 16.50
N PRO A 451 33.07 -18.43 16.68
CA PRO A 451 34.20 -18.41 15.77
C PRO A 451 33.75 -18.74 14.34
N VAL A 452 33.89 -17.76 13.45
CA VAL A 452 33.38 -17.83 12.08
C VAL A 452 34.22 -18.82 11.29
N ASP A 453 33.57 -19.83 10.71
CA ASP A 453 34.19 -20.65 9.66
C ASP A 453 34.31 -19.81 8.39
N TRP A 454 35.44 -19.13 8.26
CA TRP A 454 35.74 -18.23 7.16
C TRP A 454 35.73 -18.91 5.79
N THR A 455 35.92 -20.23 5.71
CA THR A 455 35.83 -20.99 4.46
C THR A 455 34.38 -21.05 3.98
N ASN A 456 33.47 -21.41 4.88
CA ASN A 456 32.03 -21.44 4.60
C ASN A 456 31.45 -20.03 4.41
N ALA A 457 31.90 -19.06 5.21
CA ALA A 457 31.51 -17.67 5.05
C ALA A 457 31.96 -17.09 3.70
N LEU A 458 33.19 -17.41 3.27
CA LEU A 458 33.71 -17.02 1.96
C LEU A 458 32.90 -17.64 0.83
N GLN A 459 32.65 -18.95 0.88
CA GLN A 459 31.86 -19.65 -0.13
C GLN A 459 30.46 -19.03 -0.24
N HIS A 460 29.80 -18.82 0.89
CA HIS A 460 28.48 -18.17 0.93
C HIS A 460 28.52 -16.74 0.36
N ARG A 461 29.57 -15.96 0.68
CA ARG A 461 29.71 -14.59 0.19
C ARG A 461 30.02 -14.52 -1.30
N LEU A 462 30.83 -15.42 -1.84
CA LEU A 462 31.10 -15.54 -3.27
C LEU A 462 29.83 -15.90 -4.04
N ASP A 463 29.00 -16.80 -3.50
CA ASP A 463 27.69 -17.14 -4.06
C ASP A 463 26.74 -15.93 -4.04
N GLN A 464 26.65 -15.21 -2.91
CA GLN A 464 25.85 -13.97 -2.81
C GLN A 464 26.28 -12.91 -3.82
N LEU A 465 27.59 -12.78 -4.04
CA LEU A 465 28.18 -11.82 -4.99
C LEU A 465 28.27 -12.37 -6.41
N ARG A 466 27.65 -13.53 -6.68
CA ARG A 466 27.50 -14.14 -8.01
C ARG A 466 28.83 -14.35 -8.73
N VAL A 467 29.87 -14.69 -7.98
CA VAL A 467 31.15 -15.09 -8.55
C VAL A 467 31.01 -16.50 -9.15
N ASP A 468 31.39 -16.66 -10.41
CA ASP A 468 31.35 -17.93 -11.12
C ASP A 468 32.17 -18.98 -10.37
N ARG A 469 31.53 -20.09 -9.97
CA ARG A 469 32.19 -21.22 -9.29
C ARG A 469 33.24 -21.90 -10.16
N ALA A 470 33.22 -21.69 -11.48
CA ALA A 470 34.29 -22.12 -12.37
C ALA A 470 35.57 -21.29 -12.21
N ALA A 471 35.51 -20.09 -11.64
CA ALA A 471 36.65 -19.17 -11.53
C ALA A 471 37.58 -19.45 -10.33
N TYR A 472 37.17 -20.29 -9.38
CA TYR A 472 37.95 -20.54 -8.16
C TYR A 472 37.79 -21.95 -7.57
N ARG A 473 38.70 -22.32 -6.66
CA ARG A 473 38.62 -23.51 -5.79
C ARG A 473 38.99 -23.15 -4.35
N ILE A 474 38.27 -23.73 -3.39
CA ILE A 474 38.57 -23.59 -1.95
C ILE A 474 38.85 -24.98 -1.39
N ASN A 475 39.97 -25.14 -0.70
CA ASN A 475 40.54 -26.40 -0.23
C ASN A 475 40.74 -27.46 -1.33
N ASP A 476 40.86 -27.01 -2.58
CA ASP A 476 41.13 -27.83 -3.76
C ASP A 476 41.90 -27.01 -4.81
N THR A 477 42.37 -27.66 -5.88
CA THR A 477 43.10 -27.02 -6.98
C THR A 477 42.57 -27.42 -8.35
N ALA A 478 42.54 -26.47 -9.27
CA ALA A 478 42.23 -26.73 -10.68
C ALA A 478 43.06 -25.79 -11.58
N GLU A 479 43.32 -26.23 -12.81
CA GLU A 479 44.11 -25.47 -13.78
C GLU A 479 43.36 -24.21 -14.25
N GLY A 480 44.05 -23.08 -14.36
CA GLY A 480 43.49 -21.82 -14.87
C GLY A 480 42.70 -20.96 -13.86
N VAL A 481 42.46 -21.45 -12.64
CA VAL A 481 41.57 -20.79 -11.65
C VAL A 481 42.33 -20.31 -10.42
N TRP A 482 41.71 -19.43 -9.62
CA TRP A 482 42.24 -19.03 -8.32
C TRP A 482 41.93 -20.08 -7.25
N CYS A 483 42.92 -20.47 -6.47
CA CYS A 483 42.80 -21.50 -5.45
C CYS A 483 43.13 -20.92 -4.07
N LEU A 484 42.34 -21.27 -3.06
CA LEU A 484 42.65 -21.10 -1.64
C LEU A 484 42.88 -22.49 -1.06
N LEU A 485 44.07 -22.78 -0.55
CA LEU A 485 44.40 -24.05 0.11
C LEU A 485 44.84 -23.84 1.55
N THR A 486 44.49 -24.80 2.41
CA THR A 486 44.99 -24.89 3.78
C THR A 486 46.11 -25.93 3.85
N GLU A 487 47.29 -25.53 4.32
CA GLU A 487 48.49 -26.39 4.46
C GLU A 487 49.16 -26.11 5.82
N GLU A 488 49.25 -27.12 6.69
CA GLU A 488 49.99 -27.05 7.97
C GLU A 488 49.74 -25.75 8.79
N ASP A 489 48.46 -25.41 9.00
CA ASP A 489 47.98 -24.21 9.71
C ASP A 489 48.26 -22.86 9.03
N ARG A 490 48.50 -22.86 7.71
CA ARG A 490 48.60 -21.66 6.87
C ARG A 490 47.71 -21.74 5.65
N TRP A 491 47.31 -20.58 5.14
CA TRP A 491 46.44 -20.46 3.97
C TRP A 491 47.16 -19.82 2.80
N SER A 492 47.10 -20.48 1.64
CA SER A 492 47.76 -20.01 0.41
C SER A 492 46.71 -19.67 -0.64
N VAL A 493 46.75 -18.44 -1.17
CA VAL A 493 45.97 -18.00 -2.31
C VAL A 493 46.87 -17.88 -3.53
N PHE A 494 46.57 -18.60 -4.61
CA PHE A 494 47.38 -18.61 -5.83
C PHE A 494 46.53 -18.91 -7.07
N GLN A 495 47.07 -18.65 -8.25
CA GLN A 495 46.48 -19.10 -9.51
C GLN A 495 47.26 -20.30 -10.05
N MET A 496 46.57 -21.37 -10.41
CA MET A 496 47.21 -22.52 -11.03
C MET A 496 47.43 -22.26 -12.52
N ARG A 497 48.68 -22.35 -12.99
CA ARG A 497 49.02 -22.23 -14.43
C ARG A 497 50.16 -23.15 -14.83
N ASP A 498 49.96 -23.92 -15.89
CA ASP A 498 50.88 -24.91 -16.45
C ASP A 498 51.37 -25.92 -15.39
N GLY A 499 50.50 -26.33 -14.46
CA GLY A 499 50.90 -27.23 -13.37
C GLY A 499 51.79 -26.58 -12.30
N ALA A 500 51.95 -25.25 -12.29
CA ALA A 500 52.68 -24.51 -11.25
C ALA A 500 51.80 -23.44 -10.56
N ARG A 501 52.08 -23.18 -9.27
CA ARG A 501 51.45 -22.07 -8.53
C ARG A 501 52.03 -20.73 -8.98
N ARG A 502 51.16 -19.78 -9.35
CA ARG A 502 51.53 -18.42 -9.76
C ARG A 502 50.84 -17.40 -8.85
N LYS A 503 51.52 -16.27 -8.61
CA LYS A 503 51.01 -15.18 -7.75
C LYS A 503 50.60 -15.67 -6.35
N GLU A 504 51.35 -16.62 -5.82
CA GLU A 504 51.09 -17.21 -4.52
C GLU A 504 51.37 -16.20 -3.40
N ILE A 505 50.40 -16.09 -2.50
CA ILE A 505 50.49 -15.31 -1.27
C ILE A 505 49.97 -16.19 -0.15
N THR A 506 50.69 -16.18 0.97
CA THR A 506 50.42 -17.01 2.13
C THR A 506 50.01 -16.16 3.33
N PHE A 507 49.08 -16.65 4.13
CA PHE A 507 48.51 -15.97 5.29
C PHE A 507 48.54 -16.89 6.50
N ASP A 508 48.71 -16.30 7.68
CA ASP A 508 48.65 -16.98 8.98
C ASP A 508 47.24 -16.91 9.60
N ASP A 509 46.29 -16.31 8.88
CA ASP A 509 44.91 -16.09 9.32
C ASP A 509 43.92 -16.34 8.16
N THR A 510 42.89 -17.14 8.42
CA THR A 510 41.91 -17.57 7.41
C THR A 510 41.05 -16.41 6.90
N GLU A 511 40.72 -15.45 7.77
CA GLU A 511 39.92 -14.27 7.39
C GLU A 511 40.67 -13.46 6.33
N GLN A 512 41.95 -13.19 6.54
CA GLN A 512 42.79 -12.47 5.59
C GLN A 512 42.94 -13.21 4.25
N ALA A 513 43.12 -14.54 4.30
CA ALA A 513 43.21 -15.35 3.09
C ALA A 513 41.89 -15.34 2.30
N ALA A 514 40.77 -15.44 3.02
CA ALA A 514 39.43 -15.39 2.45
C ALA A 514 39.13 -14.03 1.81
N ALA A 515 39.39 -12.93 2.53
CA ALA A 515 39.23 -11.57 2.04
C ALA A 515 40.11 -11.32 0.79
N HIS A 516 41.33 -11.87 0.76
CA HIS A 516 42.22 -11.74 -0.38
C HIS A 516 41.67 -12.45 -1.64
N LEU A 517 41.23 -13.69 -1.52
CA LEU A 517 40.62 -14.43 -2.64
C LEU A 517 39.34 -13.73 -3.13
N LEU A 518 38.47 -13.32 -2.20
CA LEU A 518 37.25 -12.58 -2.49
C LEU A 518 37.53 -11.31 -3.30
N GLY A 519 38.46 -10.48 -2.82
CA GLY A 519 38.87 -9.26 -3.52
C GLY A 519 39.44 -9.54 -4.90
N ARG A 520 40.22 -10.61 -5.08
CA ARG A 520 40.77 -10.97 -6.40
C ARG A 520 39.73 -11.37 -7.42
N LEU A 521 38.67 -12.04 -6.99
CA LEU A 521 37.60 -12.46 -7.88
C LEU A 521 36.66 -11.30 -8.23
N LEU A 522 36.37 -10.41 -7.29
CA LEU A 522 35.44 -9.29 -7.51
C LEU A 522 36.04 -8.13 -8.32
N ILE A 523 37.35 -7.91 -8.23
CA ILE A 523 38.03 -6.82 -8.96
C ILE A 523 38.01 -7.06 -10.48
N ASP A 524 37.94 -8.31 -10.93
CA ASP A 524 37.93 -8.66 -12.35
C ASP A 524 36.52 -9.13 -12.75
N PRO A 525 35.73 -8.29 -13.44
CA PRO A 525 34.32 -8.54 -13.73
C PRO A 525 34.06 -9.74 -14.64
N ARG A 526 35.11 -10.38 -15.17
CA ARG A 526 35.00 -11.65 -15.91
C ARG A 526 34.67 -12.84 -15.02
N TYR A 527 34.84 -12.71 -13.72
CA TYR A 527 34.52 -13.77 -12.77
C TYR A 527 33.13 -13.62 -12.15
N THR A 528 32.32 -12.62 -12.53
CA THR A 528 30.93 -12.46 -12.06
C THR A 528 29.93 -12.79 -13.17
N VAL A 529 28.90 -13.59 -12.84
CA VAL A 529 27.86 -13.98 -13.80
C VAL A 529 26.84 -12.85 -13.93
N GLN A 530 26.75 -12.21 -15.11
CA GLN A 530 25.72 -11.21 -15.39
C GLN A 530 24.51 -11.84 -16.09
N ASP A 531 23.39 -11.97 -15.37
CA ASP A 531 22.08 -12.24 -15.94
C ASP A 531 21.25 -10.94 -15.99
N GLY A 532 20.54 -10.71 -17.10
CA GLY A 532 19.67 -9.54 -17.31
C GLY A 532 18.44 -9.47 -16.38
N PRO A 533 17.64 -8.39 -16.43
CA PRO A 533 16.46 -8.22 -15.57
C PRO A 533 15.34 -9.22 -15.90
N PHE A 534 14.50 -9.55 -14.91
CA PHE A 534 13.27 -10.31 -15.12
C PHE A 534 12.19 -9.40 -15.73
N GLU A 535 11.95 -9.52 -17.04
CA GLU A 535 10.94 -8.75 -17.75
C GLU A 535 10.04 -9.68 -18.60
N PRO A 536 8.71 -9.47 -18.65
CA PRO A 536 7.82 -10.22 -19.52
C PRO A 536 8.19 -10.05 -20.99
N LEU A 537 8.19 -11.15 -21.74
CA LEU A 537 8.41 -11.12 -23.17
C LEU A 537 7.23 -10.49 -23.92
N ARG A 538 7.45 -10.17 -25.20
CA ARG A 538 6.45 -9.49 -26.03
C ARG A 538 5.15 -10.31 -26.10
N GLY A 539 4.03 -9.69 -25.67
CA GLY A 539 2.71 -10.32 -25.68
C GLY A 539 2.33 -11.04 -24.38
N GLU A 540 3.25 -11.11 -23.42
CA GLU A 540 3.00 -11.60 -22.07
C GLU A 540 2.36 -10.51 -21.19
N PRO A 541 1.67 -10.90 -20.11
CA PRO A 541 1.05 -9.94 -19.20
C PRO A 541 2.13 -9.08 -18.52
N PRO A 542 1.91 -7.75 -18.41
CA PRO A 542 2.91 -6.86 -17.82
C PRO A 542 3.07 -7.14 -16.31
N LEU A 543 4.25 -6.85 -15.76
CA LEU A 543 4.52 -7.03 -14.32
C LEU A 543 3.60 -6.21 -13.42
N THR A 544 2.92 -5.20 -13.95
CA THR A 544 1.90 -4.42 -13.22
C THR A 544 0.70 -5.26 -12.78
N LEU A 545 0.50 -6.44 -13.37
CA LEU A 545 -0.53 -7.40 -12.91
C LEU A 545 -0.09 -8.22 -11.71
N LEU A 546 1.15 -8.06 -11.22
CA LEU A 546 1.69 -8.79 -10.08
C LEU A 546 2.05 -7.83 -8.94
N ARG A 547 1.54 -8.10 -7.73
CA ARG A 547 1.98 -7.47 -6.47
C ARG A 547 2.95 -8.38 -5.72
N ASP A 548 3.56 -7.86 -4.66
CA ASP A 548 4.48 -8.61 -3.76
C ASP A 548 5.61 -9.30 -4.53
N ARG A 549 6.09 -8.64 -5.59
CA ARG A 549 7.09 -9.18 -6.50
C ARG A 549 8.43 -9.30 -5.79
N HIS A 550 8.99 -10.51 -5.78
CA HIS A 550 10.30 -10.77 -5.22
C HIS A 550 11.00 -11.82 -6.06
N VAL A 551 12.33 -11.74 -6.08
CA VAL A 551 13.15 -12.75 -6.73
C VAL A 551 13.22 -13.96 -5.80
N MET A 552 12.92 -15.14 -6.34
CA MET A 552 12.92 -16.41 -5.61
C MET A 552 13.47 -17.52 -6.51
N GLU A 553 14.22 -18.44 -5.92
CA GLU A 553 14.61 -19.68 -6.57
C GLU A 553 13.50 -20.74 -6.41
N LEU A 554 13.00 -21.24 -7.54
CA LEU A 554 12.07 -22.37 -7.56
C LEU A 554 12.88 -23.67 -7.59
N SER A 555 12.59 -24.57 -6.65
CA SER A 555 13.27 -25.86 -6.57
C SER A 555 13.00 -26.75 -7.78
N ALA A 556 13.97 -27.61 -8.11
CA ALA A 556 13.77 -28.73 -9.04
C ALA A 556 12.53 -29.55 -8.65
N GLY A 557 11.77 -29.99 -9.65
CA GLY A 557 10.51 -30.70 -9.48
C GLY A 557 9.27 -29.80 -9.36
N THR A 558 9.43 -28.49 -9.19
CA THR A 558 8.30 -27.53 -9.15
C THR A 558 7.55 -27.54 -10.48
N GLU A 559 6.22 -27.60 -10.44
CA GLU A 559 5.37 -27.53 -11.63
C GLU A 559 4.80 -26.12 -11.81
N VAL A 560 4.92 -25.59 -13.02
CA VAL A 560 4.34 -24.31 -13.44
C VAL A 560 3.50 -24.52 -14.71
N ASP A 561 2.52 -23.67 -14.95
CA ASP A 561 1.64 -23.79 -16.11
C ASP A 561 1.37 -22.44 -16.80
N ARG A 562 0.86 -22.48 -18.02
CA ARG A 562 0.41 -21.28 -18.75
C ARG A 562 -0.65 -21.59 -19.80
N TYR A 563 -1.42 -20.57 -20.14
CA TYR A 563 -2.31 -20.52 -21.29
C TYR A 563 -1.63 -19.71 -22.42
N GLY A 564 -0.99 -20.39 -23.38
CA GLY A 564 -0.21 -19.80 -24.47
C GLY A 564 1.00 -20.64 -24.88
N GLY A 565 1.54 -20.41 -26.09
CA GLY A 565 2.66 -21.20 -26.66
C GLY A 565 4.03 -20.97 -26.00
N SER A 566 5.09 -21.64 -26.43
CA SER A 566 6.41 -21.63 -25.76
C SER A 566 7.22 -20.31 -25.85
N GLU A 567 6.78 -19.33 -26.65
CA GLU A 567 7.50 -18.06 -26.87
C GLU A 567 7.44 -17.09 -25.68
N GLY A 568 6.56 -17.36 -24.72
CA GLY A 568 6.39 -16.55 -23.51
C GLY A 568 7.31 -16.94 -22.37
N ASN A 569 7.32 -16.14 -21.30
CA ASN A 569 8.07 -16.42 -20.08
C ASN A 569 7.28 -16.22 -18.78
N VAL A 570 6.00 -15.87 -18.84
CA VAL A 570 5.13 -15.80 -17.66
C VAL A 570 4.37 -17.11 -17.52
N THR A 571 4.42 -17.65 -16.31
CA THR A 571 3.73 -18.88 -15.89
C THR A 571 3.08 -18.66 -14.54
N TYR A 572 2.26 -19.60 -14.11
CA TYR A 572 1.67 -19.62 -12.76
C TYR A 572 2.03 -20.93 -12.08
N ALA A 573 1.91 -20.97 -10.75
CA ALA A 573 1.94 -22.23 -10.02
C ALA A 573 0.92 -23.20 -10.65
N ALA A 574 1.34 -24.43 -10.93
CA ALA A 574 0.52 -25.35 -11.70
C ALA A 574 -0.86 -25.56 -11.06
N ARG A 575 -1.89 -25.65 -11.92
CA ARG A 575 -3.31 -25.81 -11.58
C ARG A 575 -3.94 -24.59 -10.90
N THR A 576 -3.33 -23.40 -11.00
CA THR A 576 -3.96 -22.14 -10.55
C THR A 576 -5.28 -21.91 -11.31
N PRO A 577 -6.43 -21.71 -10.64
CA PRO A 577 -7.71 -21.45 -11.32
C PRO A 577 -7.63 -20.22 -12.23
N TYR A 578 -8.30 -20.26 -13.39
CA TYR A 578 -8.22 -19.17 -14.37
C TYR A 578 -8.54 -17.77 -13.78
N PRO A 579 -9.61 -17.58 -12.99
CA PRO A 579 -9.91 -16.27 -12.38
C PRO A 579 -8.88 -15.79 -11.37
N ARG A 580 -8.00 -16.67 -10.87
CA ARG A 580 -6.92 -16.27 -9.96
C ARG A 580 -5.69 -15.77 -10.70
N ARG A 581 -5.68 -15.86 -12.03
CA ARG A 581 -4.56 -15.42 -12.87
C ARG A 581 -4.69 -13.97 -13.30
N SER A 582 -5.90 -13.40 -13.25
CA SER A 582 -6.21 -12.04 -13.69
C SER A 582 -5.77 -11.78 -15.13
N LEU A 583 -6.06 -12.74 -16.01
CA LEU A 583 -5.76 -12.68 -17.44
C LEU A 583 -7.03 -12.35 -18.24
N PRO A 584 -6.92 -11.73 -19.43
CA PRO A 584 -8.07 -11.45 -20.28
C PRO A 584 -8.90 -12.70 -20.55
N ARG A 585 -10.23 -12.60 -20.59
CA ARG A 585 -11.12 -13.77 -20.70
C ARG A 585 -10.83 -14.61 -21.94
N GLU A 586 -10.50 -13.97 -23.06
CA GLU A 586 -10.22 -14.61 -24.33
C GLU A 586 -8.89 -15.40 -24.37
N TRP A 587 -8.04 -15.27 -23.34
CA TRP A 587 -6.81 -16.08 -23.25
C TRP A 587 -7.08 -17.49 -22.70
N GLN A 588 -8.29 -17.74 -22.16
CA GLN A 588 -8.68 -19.05 -21.63
C GLN A 588 -8.73 -20.12 -22.73
N ASP A 589 -8.98 -19.70 -23.98
CA ASP A 589 -9.06 -20.58 -25.14
C ASP A 589 -7.68 -20.89 -25.76
N ARG A 590 -6.60 -20.31 -25.21
CA ARG A 590 -5.23 -20.61 -25.67
C ARG A 590 -4.80 -22.01 -25.22
N PRO A 591 -3.85 -22.65 -25.93
CA PRO A 591 -3.27 -23.92 -25.52
C PRO A 591 -2.77 -23.89 -24.08
N TYR A 592 -3.18 -24.86 -23.28
CA TYR A 592 -2.78 -25.00 -21.89
C TYR A 592 -1.62 -25.99 -21.77
N HIS A 593 -0.54 -25.57 -21.14
CA HIS A 593 0.68 -26.35 -20.98
C HIS A 593 1.13 -26.36 -19.53
N VAL A 594 1.69 -27.49 -19.09
CA VAL A 594 2.30 -27.66 -17.76
C VAL A 594 3.76 -28.07 -17.94
N TYR A 595 4.64 -27.46 -17.18
CA TYR A 595 6.08 -27.69 -17.22
C TYR A 595 6.60 -28.03 -15.83
N ARG A 596 7.62 -28.88 -15.76
CA ARG A 596 8.31 -29.22 -14.53
C ARG A 596 9.77 -28.83 -14.60
N LEU A 597 10.24 -28.10 -13.59
CA LEU A 597 11.65 -27.74 -13.44
C LEU A 597 12.50 -28.99 -13.20
N GLN A 598 13.61 -29.12 -13.92
CA GLN A 598 14.58 -30.22 -13.73
C GLN A 598 15.70 -29.85 -12.77
N GLU A 599 15.99 -28.56 -12.65
CA GLU A 599 16.97 -27.99 -11.73
C GLU A 599 16.40 -26.73 -11.08
N PRO A 600 16.99 -26.22 -9.98
CA PRO A 600 16.56 -24.96 -9.38
C PRO A 600 16.72 -23.78 -10.33
N VAL A 601 15.71 -22.90 -10.39
CA VAL A 601 15.72 -21.74 -11.30
C VAL A 601 15.27 -20.48 -10.58
N GLU A 602 16.06 -19.42 -10.69
CA GLU A 602 15.68 -18.11 -10.20
C GLU A 602 14.55 -17.51 -11.08
N THR A 603 13.50 -17.03 -10.44
CA THR A 603 12.33 -16.41 -11.06
C THR A 603 11.94 -15.14 -10.34
N LEU A 604 11.27 -14.23 -11.04
CA LEU A 604 10.49 -13.19 -10.37
C LEU A 604 9.12 -13.77 -10.04
N THR A 605 8.86 -13.96 -8.76
CA THR A 605 7.58 -14.47 -8.25
C THR A 605 6.72 -13.30 -7.80
N GLY A 606 5.43 -13.34 -8.10
CA GLY A 606 4.49 -12.32 -7.63
C GLY A 606 3.05 -12.84 -7.58
N THR A 607 2.19 -12.14 -6.85
CA THR A 607 0.78 -12.50 -6.71
C THR A 607 -0.05 -11.71 -7.71
N ALA A 608 -0.87 -12.38 -8.52
CA ALA A 608 -1.77 -11.70 -9.44
C ALA A 608 -2.72 -10.76 -8.70
N VAL A 609 -2.76 -9.48 -9.09
CA VAL A 609 -3.71 -8.50 -8.53
C VAL A 609 -5.11 -8.72 -9.10
N PRO A 610 -6.20 -8.34 -8.42
CA PRO A 610 -7.53 -8.37 -9.01
C PRO A 610 -7.59 -7.49 -10.27
N TRP A 611 -7.93 -8.07 -11.42
CA TRP A 611 -7.99 -7.36 -12.71
C TRP A 611 -8.89 -8.10 -13.72
N PHE A 612 -9.35 -7.43 -14.77
CA PHE A 612 -10.32 -7.98 -15.76
C PHE A 612 -11.62 -8.54 -15.15
N GLY A 613 -12.08 -7.99 -14.02
CA GLY A 613 -13.26 -8.49 -13.30
C GLY A 613 -13.01 -9.84 -12.62
N GLN A 614 -11.75 -10.21 -12.41
CA GLN A 614 -11.34 -11.46 -11.77
C GLN A 614 -10.66 -11.18 -10.42
N PRO A 615 -10.82 -12.06 -9.43
CA PRO A 615 -10.33 -11.84 -8.07
C PRO A 615 -8.80 -11.89 -7.93
N GLY A 616 -8.08 -12.47 -8.89
CA GLY A 616 -6.63 -12.65 -8.77
C GLY A 616 -6.23 -13.56 -7.60
N GLY A 617 -5.04 -13.33 -7.05
CA GLY A 617 -4.49 -14.07 -5.92
C GLY A 617 -3.73 -15.35 -6.27
N GLY A 618 -3.52 -15.64 -7.57
CA GLY A 618 -2.68 -16.74 -8.03
C GLY A 618 -1.20 -16.36 -8.06
N THR A 619 -0.32 -17.31 -7.76
CA THR A 619 1.14 -17.10 -7.80
C THR A 619 1.64 -17.22 -9.23
N ALA A 620 2.24 -16.15 -9.75
CA ALA A 620 2.89 -16.11 -11.06
C ALA A 620 4.41 -16.17 -10.91
N HIS A 621 5.07 -16.77 -11.90
CA HIS A 621 6.51 -16.85 -12.02
C HIS A 621 6.94 -16.35 -13.40
N VAL A 622 7.84 -15.38 -13.42
CA VAL A 622 8.43 -14.82 -14.64
C VAL A 622 9.87 -15.27 -14.74
N PHE A 623 10.19 -16.01 -15.80
CA PHE A 623 11.55 -16.46 -16.09
C PHE A 623 12.33 -15.42 -16.90
N ARG A 624 13.66 -15.41 -16.81
CA ARG A 624 14.50 -14.52 -17.65
C ARG A 624 14.49 -14.89 -19.14
N ARG A 625 14.25 -16.17 -19.42
CA ARG A 625 14.28 -16.77 -20.77
C ARG A 625 12.89 -17.25 -21.15
N SER A 626 12.63 -17.37 -22.44
CA SER A 626 11.37 -17.95 -22.93
C SER A 626 11.25 -19.43 -22.50
N ILE A 627 10.02 -19.93 -22.44
CA ILE A 627 9.77 -21.35 -22.17
C ILE A 627 10.44 -22.22 -23.23
N ALA A 628 10.46 -21.79 -24.50
CA ALA A 628 11.17 -22.49 -25.59
C ALA A 628 12.67 -22.66 -25.31
N GLU A 629 13.34 -21.60 -24.83
CA GLU A 629 14.76 -21.63 -24.49
C GLU A 629 15.04 -22.51 -23.26
N LEU A 630 14.16 -22.46 -22.26
CA LEU A 630 14.29 -23.30 -21.05
C LEU A 630 14.05 -24.78 -21.35
N LEU A 631 13.14 -25.11 -22.26
CA LEU A 631 12.95 -26.47 -22.78
C LEU A 631 14.18 -26.93 -23.58
N ALA A 632 14.70 -26.08 -24.46
CA ALA A 632 15.89 -26.40 -25.27
C ALA A 632 17.15 -26.62 -24.42
N ALA A 633 17.28 -25.88 -23.31
CA ALA A 633 18.36 -26.03 -22.34
C ALA A 633 18.16 -27.22 -21.38
N GLY A 634 17.01 -27.91 -21.40
CA GLY A 634 16.69 -29.01 -20.49
C GLY A 634 16.35 -28.58 -19.06
N VAL A 635 16.20 -27.27 -18.82
CA VAL A 635 15.85 -26.68 -17.51
C VAL A 635 14.38 -26.96 -17.16
N LEU A 636 13.51 -26.94 -18.17
CA LEU A 636 12.12 -27.36 -18.09
C LEU A 636 11.89 -28.62 -18.93
N VAL A 637 10.93 -29.43 -18.52
CA VAL A 637 10.32 -30.46 -19.37
C VAL A 637 8.80 -30.29 -19.37
N GLU A 638 8.17 -30.50 -20.52
CA GLU A 638 6.72 -30.47 -20.64
C GLU A 638 6.09 -31.75 -20.05
N VAL A 639 5.02 -31.58 -19.28
CA VAL A 639 4.30 -32.66 -18.62
C VAL A 639 3.00 -32.92 -19.38
N ASP A 640 2.83 -34.16 -19.86
CA ASP A 640 1.70 -34.56 -20.70
C ASP A 640 0.40 -34.61 -19.85
N VAL A 641 -0.45 -33.58 -19.96
CA VAL A 641 -1.72 -33.49 -19.23
C VAL A 641 -2.81 -34.23 -20.02
N ARG A 642 -2.86 -35.57 -19.94
CA ARG A 642 -4.02 -36.33 -20.40
C ARG A 642 -5.07 -36.44 -19.29
N LYS A 643 -6.31 -36.12 -19.66
CA LYS A 643 -7.61 -36.24 -18.95
C LYS A 643 -7.69 -37.24 -17.77
N GLY A 644 -8.28 -36.76 -16.67
CA GLY A 644 -8.78 -37.51 -15.49
C GLY A 644 -8.05 -37.05 -14.22
N ASP A 645 -8.66 -36.50 -13.16
CA ASP A 645 -10.03 -36.52 -12.62
C ASP A 645 -10.55 -35.12 -12.23
#